data_AF-A0A8R2NXA4-F1
#
_entry.id   AF-A0A8R2NXA4-F1
#
_cell.length_a   1.000
_cell.length_b   1.000
_cell.length_c   1.000
_cell.angle_alpha   90.00
_cell.angle_beta   90.00
_cell.angle_gamma   90.00
#
_symmetry.space_group_name_H-M   'P 1'
#
loop_
_entity.id
_entity.type
_entity.pdbx_description
1 polymer ?
#
loop_
_entity_poly.entity_id
_entity_poly.type
_entity_poly.pdbx_seq_one_letter_code
_entity_poly.pdbx_strand_id
1 'polypeptide(L)'
;MLAYVLQQEKQNILFEVEQKKQNDVLLPASYSIRNENSVICLDNSYSSGSDKYEYQNLSQNNYVVDQNISYDLELENQNILFEVEQENQNDNSAINDDNSYISGSDEYEIQFGNNNRNEYNNLTQNSIIDHISESEDEDKLGSSNENEHNDLTKKGTKRKRNKHVTSVRERNQIKFQKKIEKHNLKPPCISCKKNCITLIPEMLRLEIKQFWSVSKDEQRMYVINSVERRDVKRRRGHDEIRKKWSFYYTLTNLDGIKVYVCKLFYLATLGFSSKNDYFIQNICSNMTEKSAIVSPLNKITRTAWNKCDLEPIKEHINSFNPTVAHYRREHAPNRKYLPNEINATYMYSDFKEKNPAIKFSYDVYRRTLREMNISFTKLGHEECELCELFDQHDSTHTKQTLNEQYNICDVCKNYTLHLEKYINARAKYESHAVQKKKDDEIYVSADLQKVIMLPRMENFKAAIFTKRVIAFNESFVPIGPKGYIKPLAIIWHEGIQGRKQEDLTSCFHAFFLHFKDMKKITIWLDNCSAQNKNWCFLTFLVQIINSQDIQALEISLFYFQPGHSFMSADHFHHQVELAMKKMGKIYDYSDFEQCIKSANKGFVDTKVMRVEDFFDFKSECSVYKLNKKLVRPMLNDIVHIKAERGLDYLMYSTTYDDYSPLQQLDFLKQSTLKKGIEQPLQKVSPRGIHPSKKQSIIQVLLPLMPQNRRKFWLDFPTSETANDLYEEGD
;
A
#
# COMPACT_ATOMS: atom_id res chain seq x y z
N MET A 1 8.83 -63.13 -12.68
CA MET A 1 8.51 -61.90 -11.93
C MET A 1 7.26 -61.21 -12.45
N LEU A 2 7.22 -60.60 -13.64
CA LEU A 2 6.05 -59.81 -14.11
C LEU A 2 4.68 -60.49 -13.91
N ALA A 3 4.53 -61.77 -14.28
CA ALA A 3 3.29 -62.52 -14.11
C ALA A 3 2.85 -62.71 -12.64
N TYR A 4 3.78 -62.69 -11.68
CA TYR A 4 3.48 -62.78 -10.24
C TYR A 4 2.96 -61.45 -9.70
N VAL A 5 3.55 -60.33 -10.13
CA VAL A 5 3.09 -58.97 -9.77
C VAL A 5 1.66 -58.75 -10.27
N LEU A 6 1.39 -59.05 -11.55
CA LEU A 6 0.05 -58.98 -12.14
C LEU A 6 -0.97 -59.89 -11.44
N GLN A 7 -0.53 -61.01 -10.85
CA GLN A 7 -1.40 -61.91 -10.08
C GLN A 7 -1.70 -61.38 -8.68
N GLN A 8 -0.77 -60.66 -8.04
CA GLN A 8 -1.00 -59.95 -6.77
C GLN A 8 -1.89 -58.71 -6.97
N GLU A 9 -1.66 -57.91 -8.00
CA GLU A 9 -2.52 -56.76 -8.34
C GLU A 9 -3.97 -57.21 -8.60
N LYS A 10 -4.16 -58.31 -9.34
CA LYS A 10 -5.48 -58.89 -9.59
C LYS A 10 -6.17 -59.46 -8.35
N GLN A 11 -5.42 -59.91 -7.33
CA GLN A 11 -5.97 -60.31 -6.04
C GLN A 11 -6.42 -59.08 -5.22
N ASN A 12 -5.58 -58.05 -5.13
CA ASN A 12 -5.89 -56.83 -4.38
C ASN A 12 -7.12 -56.09 -4.94
N ILE A 13 -7.25 -56.00 -6.28
CA ILE A 13 -8.41 -55.39 -6.93
C ILE A 13 -9.70 -56.19 -6.65
N LEU A 14 -9.64 -57.52 -6.51
CA LEU A 14 -10.79 -58.33 -6.10
C LEU A 14 -11.21 -57.99 -4.67
N PHE A 15 -10.25 -57.91 -3.75
CA PHE A 15 -10.49 -57.62 -2.33
C PHE A 15 -11.14 -56.24 -2.09
N GLU A 16 -10.69 -55.20 -2.81
CA GLU A 16 -11.32 -53.87 -2.73
C GLU A 16 -12.77 -53.85 -3.28
N VAL A 17 -13.06 -54.66 -4.31
CA VAL A 17 -14.40 -54.76 -4.90
C VAL A 17 -15.35 -55.56 -3.99
N GLU A 18 -14.85 -56.55 -3.26
CA GLU A 18 -15.65 -57.29 -2.27
C GLU A 18 -15.95 -56.43 -1.03
N GLN A 19 -14.99 -55.66 -0.50
CA GLN A 19 -15.27 -54.74 0.61
C GLN A 19 -16.25 -53.62 0.22
N LYS A 20 -16.16 -53.05 -0.99
CA LYS A 20 -17.14 -52.05 -1.45
C LYS A 20 -18.55 -52.62 -1.55
N LYS A 21 -18.70 -53.90 -1.92
CA LYS A 21 -20.01 -54.58 -1.93
C LYS A 21 -20.58 -54.89 -0.54
N GLN A 22 -19.79 -54.89 0.52
CA GLN A 22 -20.27 -55.15 1.89
C GLN A 22 -20.81 -53.89 2.60
N ASN A 23 -20.46 -52.69 2.15
CA ASN A 23 -20.91 -51.45 2.80
C ASN A 23 -22.19 -50.84 2.19
N ASP A 24 -22.49 -51.09 0.91
CA ASP A 24 -23.67 -50.53 0.22
C ASP A 24 -24.97 -51.33 0.42
N VAL A 25 -24.97 -52.37 1.27
CA VAL A 25 -26.16 -53.18 1.58
C VAL A 25 -26.25 -53.48 3.07
N LEU A 26 -26.84 -52.55 3.85
CA LEU A 26 -27.71 -52.85 5.01
C LEU A 26 -28.29 -51.57 5.65
N LEU A 27 -29.49 -51.18 5.18
CA LEU A 27 -30.46 -50.46 6.01
C LEU A 27 -31.63 -51.42 6.32
N PRO A 28 -31.86 -51.74 7.60
CA PRO A 28 -33.20 -52.07 8.07
C PRO A 28 -33.57 -51.27 9.33
N ALA A 29 -34.86 -50.92 9.45
CA ALA A 29 -35.40 -50.30 10.64
C ALA A 29 -35.71 -51.32 11.74
N SER A 30 -35.76 -50.83 12.99
CA SER A 30 -36.56 -51.35 14.12
C SER A 30 -36.53 -52.86 14.45
N TYR A 31 -36.12 -53.19 15.67
CA TYR A 31 -36.72 -54.33 16.37
C TYR A 31 -37.00 -54.01 17.85
N SER A 32 -38.20 -54.41 18.29
CA SER A 32 -38.64 -54.37 19.68
C SER A 32 -39.06 -55.76 20.12
N ILE A 33 -38.58 -56.21 21.28
CA ILE A 33 -39.04 -57.42 21.98
C ILE A 33 -39.25 -56.97 23.42
N ARG A 34 -40.50 -56.66 23.80
CA ARG A 34 -41.44 -57.57 24.48
C ARG A 34 -40.86 -58.21 25.74
N ASN A 35 -41.53 -57.95 26.85
CA ASN A 35 -41.75 -58.96 27.89
C ASN A 35 -43.25 -58.93 28.21
N GLU A 36 -43.85 -60.10 28.43
CA GLU A 36 -45.30 -60.24 28.57
C GLU A 36 -45.67 -60.58 30.02
N ASN A 37 -46.76 -59.98 30.55
CA ASN A 37 -47.71 -60.67 31.43
C ASN A 37 -48.96 -59.82 31.75
N SER A 38 -50.05 -60.11 31.02
CA SER A 38 -51.37 -60.55 31.51
C SER A 38 -52.18 -59.81 32.61
N VAL A 39 -53.49 -60.10 32.61
CA VAL A 39 -54.51 -59.95 33.70
C VAL A 39 -55.42 -58.69 33.75
N ILE A 40 -56.60 -58.86 33.12
CA ILE A 40 -57.98 -58.51 33.56
C ILE A 40 -58.52 -57.05 33.49
N CYS A 41 -59.74 -57.02 32.94
CA CYS A 41 -60.79 -56.00 32.77
C CYS A 41 -61.13 -55.08 33.97
N LEU A 42 -61.69 -53.89 33.68
CA LEU A 42 -63.13 -53.59 33.90
C LEU A 42 -63.56 -52.19 33.36
N ASP A 43 -64.88 -51.94 33.36
CA ASP A 43 -65.58 -50.82 32.70
C ASP A 43 -65.69 -49.50 33.51
N ASN A 44 -66.31 -48.49 32.89
CA ASN A 44 -67.12 -47.36 33.43
C ASN A 44 -66.61 -45.90 33.35
N SER A 45 -67.02 -45.22 32.27
CA SER A 45 -68.14 -44.24 32.20
C SER A 45 -68.15 -42.92 33.04
N TYR A 46 -69.01 -41.98 32.58
CA TYR A 46 -69.31 -40.60 33.07
C TYR A 46 -68.25 -39.51 32.75
N SER A 47 -68.54 -38.32 32.17
CA SER A 47 -69.55 -37.24 32.40
C SER A 47 -69.00 -36.16 33.38
N SER A 48 -69.20 -34.83 33.28
CA SER A 48 -69.94 -33.91 32.35
C SER A 48 -69.46 -32.44 32.52
N GLY A 49 -70.01 -31.50 31.72
CA GLY A 49 -69.84 -30.02 31.82
C GLY A 49 -68.96 -29.45 30.70
N SER A 50 -69.38 -28.55 29.79
CA SER A 50 -70.37 -27.43 29.78
C SER A 50 -69.88 -26.18 30.53
N ASP A 51 -70.06 -24.93 30.05
CA ASP A 51 -70.84 -24.37 28.91
C ASP A 51 -69.98 -23.39 28.06
N LYS A 52 -70.20 -23.26 26.73
CA LYS A 52 -70.92 -22.16 25.97
C LYS A 52 -70.50 -20.71 26.33
N TYR A 53 -70.52 -19.70 25.45
CA TYR A 53 -71.20 -19.45 24.15
C TYR A 53 -70.17 -18.92 23.09
N GLU A 54 -70.26 -19.16 21.77
CA GLU A 54 -71.23 -18.66 20.75
C GLU A 54 -71.15 -17.12 20.56
N TYR A 55 -71.10 -16.51 19.36
CA TYR A 55 -71.36 -16.90 17.95
C TYR A 55 -70.10 -16.65 17.05
N GLN A 56 -69.82 -17.27 15.88
CA GLN A 56 -70.63 -17.62 14.68
C GLN A 56 -71.04 -16.40 13.80
N ASN A 57 -71.06 -16.43 12.46
CA ASN A 57 -70.54 -17.42 11.50
C ASN A 57 -70.46 -16.86 10.06
N LEU A 58 -69.66 -17.52 9.20
CA LEU A 58 -69.83 -17.66 7.73
C LEU A 58 -69.77 -16.38 6.84
N SER A 59 -69.59 -16.48 5.51
CA SER A 59 -69.56 -17.66 4.64
C SER A 59 -68.32 -17.77 3.73
N GLN A 60 -67.83 -19.00 3.59
CA GLN A 60 -66.98 -19.41 2.47
C GLN A 60 -67.84 -19.72 1.24
N ASN A 61 -67.24 -19.74 0.06
CA ASN A 61 -67.42 -20.87 -0.86
C ASN A 61 -66.22 -21.04 -1.77
N ASN A 62 -65.84 -22.29 -2.03
CA ASN A 62 -64.72 -22.66 -2.89
C ASN A 62 -65.19 -22.83 -4.34
N TYR A 63 -64.28 -22.80 -5.31
CA TYR A 63 -63.95 -24.02 -6.08
C TYR A 63 -62.57 -23.87 -6.74
N VAL A 64 -62.11 -24.93 -7.42
CA VAL A 64 -60.71 -25.20 -7.81
C VAL A 64 -60.61 -25.31 -9.35
N VAL A 65 -59.40 -25.12 -9.91
CA VAL A 65 -58.77 -25.85 -11.05
C VAL A 65 -57.85 -24.95 -11.90
N ASP A 66 -56.54 -25.18 -11.72
CA ASP A 66 -55.45 -25.34 -12.71
C ASP A 66 -55.21 -24.46 -13.98
N GLN A 67 -53.92 -24.47 -14.36
CA GLN A 67 -53.29 -24.24 -15.68
C GLN A 67 -53.02 -22.82 -16.24
N ASN A 68 -51.71 -22.55 -16.38
CA ASN A 68 -50.97 -21.95 -17.50
C ASN A 68 -51.69 -21.04 -18.53
N ILE A 69 -51.13 -19.85 -18.79
CA ILE A 69 -50.49 -19.48 -20.08
C ILE A 69 -49.80 -18.09 -20.00
N SER A 70 -48.79 -17.88 -20.86
CA SER A 70 -48.04 -16.62 -21.05
C SER A 70 -48.81 -15.56 -21.86
N TYR A 71 -48.54 -14.26 -21.67
CA TYR A 71 -48.22 -13.33 -22.78
C TYR A 71 -47.64 -11.98 -22.27
N ASP A 72 -46.95 -11.27 -23.17
CA ASP A 72 -46.18 -10.04 -22.94
C ASP A 72 -46.97 -8.72 -23.24
N LEU A 73 -46.28 -7.58 -23.05
CA LEU A 73 -46.57 -6.21 -23.56
C LEU A 73 -47.73 -5.45 -22.84
N GLU A 74 -47.77 -4.11 -22.75
CA GLU A 74 -46.83 -3.06 -23.19
C GLU A 74 -46.85 -1.81 -22.26
N LEU A 75 -46.17 -0.73 -22.64
CA LEU A 75 -46.10 0.55 -21.93
C LEU A 75 -47.42 1.35 -22.00
N GLU A 76 -47.62 2.26 -21.05
CA GLU A 76 -48.11 3.60 -21.41
C GLU A 76 -47.48 4.70 -20.55
N ASN A 77 -47.19 5.86 -21.16
CA ASN A 77 -46.60 7.03 -20.49
C ASN A 77 -47.69 8.07 -20.20
N GLN A 78 -47.58 8.82 -19.11
CA GLN A 78 -48.23 10.13 -19.00
C GLN A 78 -47.23 11.20 -18.53
N ASN A 79 -47.10 12.24 -19.36
CA ASN A 79 -46.33 13.45 -19.07
C ASN A 79 -47.15 14.40 -18.17
N ILE A 80 -46.47 15.16 -17.31
CA ILE A 80 -46.94 16.50 -16.93
C ILE A 80 -45.83 17.49 -17.25
N LEU A 81 -46.15 18.46 -18.10
CA LEU A 81 -45.27 19.52 -18.56
C LEU A 81 -45.58 20.79 -17.76
N PHE A 82 -44.55 21.59 -17.42
CA PHE A 82 -44.73 22.99 -17.05
C PHE A 82 -43.46 23.80 -17.38
N GLU A 83 -43.53 24.56 -18.47
CA GLU A 83 -42.57 25.61 -18.81
C GLU A 83 -43.28 26.96 -18.66
N VAL A 84 -42.65 27.92 -17.98
CA VAL A 84 -42.85 29.36 -18.24
C VAL A 84 -41.49 30.06 -18.13
N GLU A 85 -41.01 30.40 -19.31
CA GLU A 85 -40.04 31.43 -19.71
C GLU A 85 -40.18 32.78 -18.93
N GLN A 86 -39.31 33.80 -18.99
CA GLN A 86 -38.10 34.16 -19.77
C GLN A 86 -37.34 35.20 -18.86
N GLU A 87 -36.35 36.05 -19.20
CA GLU A 87 -35.61 36.49 -20.40
C GLU A 87 -34.30 37.19 -19.91
N ASN A 88 -33.46 37.71 -20.81
CA ASN A 88 -32.39 38.70 -20.65
C ASN A 88 -31.11 38.27 -19.89
N GLN A 89 -29.97 37.99 -20.54
CA GLN A 89 -29.15 38.81 -21.47
C GLN A 89 -28.36 39.94 -20.75
N ASN A 90 -27.10 40.25 -21.07
CA ASN A 90 -26.36 39.92 -22.31
C ASN A 90 -24.82 39.78 -22.18
N ASP A 91 -24.20 39.35 -23.29
CA ASP A 91 -22.82 39.63 -23.75
C ASP A 91 -21.58 38.98 -23.08
N ASN A 92 -21.43 37.68 -23.38
CA ASN A 92 -20.36 37.13 -24.22
C ASN A 92 -19.01 37.88 -24.39
N SER A 93 -17.92 37.14 -24.16
CA SER A 93 -16.83 37.04 -25.15
C SER A 93 -16.22 35.63 -25.11
N ALA A 94 -16.34 34.87 -26.19
CA ALA A 94 -15.88 33.48 -26.28
C ALA A 94 -14.50 33.34 -26.94
N ILE A 95 -13.85 32.18 -26.76
CA ILE A 95 -13.29 31.35 -27.85
C ILE A 95 -12.85 29.98 -27.29
N ASN A 96 -13.44 28.93 -27.87
CA ASN A 96 -13.04 27.53 -28.05
C ASN A 96 -12.21 26.83 -26.94
N ASP A 97 -12.70 25.77 -26.30
CA ASP A 97 -13.04 24.42 -26.82
C ASP A 97 -11.86 23.64 -27.42
N ASP A 98 -11.48 22.55 -26.75
CA ASP A 98 -11.68 21.21 -27.34
C ASP A 98 -11.61 20.07 -26.27
N ASN A 99 -12.67 19.26 -26.20
CA ASN A 99 -12.79 17.82 -25.93
C ASN A 99 -11.74 17.01 -25.10
N SER A 100 -12.10 15.98 -24.31
CA SER A 100 -13.43 15.37 -24.02
C SER A 100 -13.41 14.46 -22.78
N TYR A 101 -14.60 13.97 -22.38
CA TYR A 101 -14.86 12.97 -21.34
C TYR A 101 -14.20 11.59 -21.61
N ILE A 102 -13.98 10.83 -20.53
CA ILE A 102 -14.52 9.47 -20.35
C ILE A 102 -14.53 9.13 -18.85
N SER A 103 -15.68 8.67 -18.35
CA SER A 103 -15.86 8.11 -17.01
C SER A 103 -16.18 6.62 -17.15
N GLY A 104 -15.30 5.75 -16.66
CA GLY A 104 -15.51 4.30 -16.63
C GLY A 104 -15.74 3.80 -15.22
N SER A 105 -16.85 3.10 -15.00
CA SER A 105 -17.17 2.37 -13.77
C SER A 105 -17.22 0.89 -14.10
N ASP A 106 -16.25 0.12 -13.60
CA ASP A 106 -16.18 -1.32 -13.79
C ASP A 106 -16.39 -2.04 -12.45
N GLU A 107 -17.52 -2.75 -12.35
CA GLU A 107 -17.75 -3.80 -11.35
C GLU A 107 -17.02 -5.07 -11.80
N TYR A 108 -16.58 -5.92 -10.87
CA TYR A 108 -16.02 -7.23 -11.21
C TYR A 108 -16.51 -8.33 -10.27
N GLU A 109 -17.30 -9.23 -10.84
CA GLU A 109 -17.68 -10.51 -10.24
C GLU A 109 -16.50 -11.50 -10.17
N ILE A 110 -16.65 -12.53 -9.34
CA ILE A 110 -15.68 -13.62 -9.20
C ILE A 110 -16.25 -14.87 -9.89
N GLN A 111 -15.49 -15.49 -10.79
CA GLN A 111 -15.82 -16.80 -11.37
C GLN A 111 -14.66 -17.79 -11.22
N PHE A 112 -15.01 -19.04 -10.89
CA PHE A 112 -14.07 -20.17 -10.75
C PHE A 112 -13.85 -20.89 -12.09
N GLY A 113 -12.67 -21.50 -12.28
CA GLY A 113 -12.38 -22.31 -13.46
C GLY A 113 -11.22 -23.28 -13.26
N ASN A 114 -11.51 -24.59 -13.34
CA ASN A 114 -10.51 -25.66 -13.25
C ASN A 114 -9.71 -25.81 -14.56
N ASN A 115 -8.44 -26.26 -14.49
CA ASN A 115 -8.09 -27.63 -14.93
C ASN A 115 -6.58 -27.97 -14.81
N ASN A 116 -6.32 -29.27 -14.64
CA ASN A 116 -4.98 -29.88 -14.65
C ASN A 116 -4.40 -30.03 -16.06
N ARG A 117 -3.06 -30.12 -16.16
CA ARG A 117 -2.37 -31.23 -16.86
C ARG A 117 -0.88 -31.31 -16.54
N ASN A 118 -0.36 -32.54 -16.57
CA ASN A 118 1.03 -32.88 -16.28
C ASN A 118 1.94 -32.65 -17.50
N GLU A 119 3.26 -32.58 -17.31
CA GLU A 119 4.14 -33.72 -17.62
C GLU A 119 5.58 -33.54 -17.09
N TYR A 120 6.22 -34.67 -16.77
CA TYR A 120 7.63 -34.77 -16.35
C TYR A 120 8.55 -34.95 -17.56
N ASN A 121 9.84 -34.59 -17.42
CA ASN A 121 10.92 -35.47 -17.85
C ASN A 121 12.27 -35.14 -17.17
N ASN A 122 13.23 -36.06 -17.23
CA ASN A 122 14.29 -36.21 -16.22
C ASN A 122 15.71 -36.42 -16.81
N LEU A 123 16.73 -35.89 -16.13
CA LEU A 123 18.13 -36.39 -16.09
C LEU A 123 18.93 -36.38 -17.43
N THR A 124 20.25 -36.67 -17.55
CA THR A 124 21.28 -37.17 -16.59
C THR A 124 22.72 -36.70 -16.94
N GLN A 125 23.52 -36.34 -15.92
CA GLN A 125 24.96 -36.66 -15.65
C GLN A 125 26.17 -36.49 -16.63
N ASN A 126 27.36 -36.46 -15.97
CA ASN A 126 28.77 -36.58 -16.40
C ASN A 126 29.49 -35.29 -16.86
N SER A 127 30.63 -34.83 -16.31
CA SER A 127 31.89 -35.42 -15.74
C SER A 127 32.95 -35.74 -16.83
N ILE A 128 34.29 -35.63 -16.64
CA ILE A 128 35.14 -35.45 -15.44
C ILE A 128 36.59 -34.98 -15.84
N ILE A 129 37.35 -34.23 -14.99
CA ILE A 129 38.87 -34.21 -14.85
C ILE A 129 39.76 -33.80 -16.09
N ASP A 130 40.91 -33.08 -16.02
CA ASP A 130 41.71 -32.50 -14.92
C ASP A 130 42.67 -31.32 -15.33
N HIS A 131 43.33 -30.76 -14.30
CA HIS A 131 44.56 -29.89 -14.16
C HIS A 131 45.54 -29.69 -15.36
N ILE A 132 46.40 -28.64 -15.44
CA ILE A 132 47.40 -28.10 -14.46
C ILE A 132 47.57 -26.55 -14.55
N SER A 133 48.24 -25.97 -13.53
CA SER A 133 48.66 -24.56 -13.30
C SER A 133 49.42 -23.88 -14.47
N GLU A 134 49.69 -22.57 -14.51
CA GLU A 134 49.78 -21.47 -13.51
C GLU A 134 48.98 -20.21 -14.00
N SER A 135 48.88 -19.03 -13.36
CA SER A 135 49.65 -18.33 -12.29
C SER A 135 48.74 -17.38 -11.46
N GLU A 136 49.30 -16.58 -10.56
CA GLU A 136 48.59 -15.66 -9.62
C GLU A 136 48.41 -14.21 -10.13
N ASP A 137 47.31 -13.57 -9.73
CA ASP A 137 47.21 -12.14 -9.39
C ASP A 137 45.96 -11.96 -8.50
N GLU A 138 46.08 -11.34 -7.31
CA GLU A 138 44.98 -11.30 -6.32
C GLU A 138 43.88 -10.28 -6.67
N ASP A 139 42.61 -10.72 -6.69
CA ASP A 139 41.45 -9.81 -6.71
C ASP A 139 40.51 -10.12 -5.53
N LYS A 140 40.18 -9.10 -4.72
CA LYS A 140 39.65 -9.31 -3.36
C LYS A 140 38.18 -9.69 -3.33
N LEU A 141 37.86 -10.68 -2.48
CA LEU A 141 36.50 -11.19 -2.27
C LEU A 141 35.59 -10.15 -1.56
N GLY A 142 35.00 -9.24 -2.34
CA GLY A 142 33.96 -8.33 -1.87
C GLY A 142 32.59 -9.02 -1.87
N SER A 143 32.07 -9.32 -0.68
CA SER A 143 30.72 -9.91 -0.53
C SER A 143 29.63 -8.98 -1.06
N SER A 144 28.78 -9.50 -1.95
CA SER A 144 27.56 -8.83 -2.40
C SER A 144 26.40 -9.82 -2.52
N ASN A 145 25.79 -10.13 -1.38
CA ASN A 145 24.35 -10.44 -1.37
C ASN A 145 23.55 -9.19 -1.78
N GLU A 146 22.23 -9.33 -1.85
CA GLU A 146 21.25 -8.32 -2.28
C GLU A 146 21.26 -7.97 -3.78
N ASN A 147 20.25 -8.47 -4.52
CA ASN A 147 19.17 -7.64 -5.11
C ASN A 147 18.37 -8.43 -6.17
N GLU A 148 17.68 -9.50 -5.75
CA GLU A 148 16.73 -10.22 -6.64
C GLU A 148 15.38 -9.49 -6.79
N HIS A 149 15.09 -8.52 -5.92
CA HIS A 149 13.86 -7.70 -5.96
C HIS A 149 13.85 -6.65 -7.09
N ASN A 150 13.89 -7.11 -8.35
CA ASN A 150 13.48 -6.32 -9.52
C ASN A 150 13.06 -7.20 -10.72
N ASP A 151 12.66 -8.46 -10.50
CA ASP A 151 12.41 -9.42 -11.58
C ASP A 151 10.99 -9.41 -12.18
N LEU A 152 10.15 -8.42 -11.84
CA LEU A 152 8.82 -8.20 -12.45
C LEU A 152 8.71 -6.83 -13.15
N THR A 153 7.86 -6.74 -14.18
CA THR A 153 7.47 -5.46 -14.80
C THR A 153 6.28 -4.83 -14.06
N LYS A 154 5.96 -3.56 -14.38
CA LYS A 154 4.72 -2.89 -13.93
C LYS A 154 3.41 -3.57 -14.38
N LYS A 155 3.47 -4.63 -15.21
CA LYS A 155 2.32 -5.45 -15.64
C LYS A 155 2.43 -6.91 -15.16
N GLY A 156 3.13 -7.16 -14.04
CA GLY A 156 3.21 -8.49 -13.41
C GLY A 156 4.04 -9.54 -14.17
N THR A 157 4.58 -9.25 -15.35
CA THR A 157 5.35 -10.21 -16.14
C THR A 157 6.82 -10.29 -15.70
N LYS A 158 7.41 -11.50 -15.66
CA LYS A 158 8.83 -11.67 -15.32
C LYS A 158 9.75 -10.95 -16.31
N ARG A 159 10.60 -10.06 -15.80
CA ARG A 159 11.65 -9.37 -16.55
C ARG A 159 12.72 -10.37 -16.96
N LYS A 160 12.92 -10.53 -18.26
CA LYS A 160 14.03 -11.32 -18.82
C LYS A 160 15.38 -10.61 -18.62
N ARG A 161 15.90 -10.61 -17.38
CA ARG A 161 17.32 -10.43 -17.11
C ARG A 161 18.02 -11.73 -17.51
N ASN A 162 18.80 -11.69 -18.58
CA ASN A 162 19.64 -12.82 -18.96
C ASN A 162 20.75 -12.98 -17.91
N LYS A 163 20.56 -13.85 -16.89
CA LYS A 163 21.66 -14.39 -16.10
C LYS A 163 22.57 -15.14 -17.09
N HIS A 164 23.76 -14.59 -17.34
CA HIS A 164 24.72 -15.11 -18.30
C HIS A 164 25.77 -15.94 -17.57
N VAL A 165 25.87 -17.23 -17.90
CA VAL A 165 26.83 -18.17 -17.30
C VAL A 165 28.29 -17.77 -17.59
N THR A 166 28.57 -17.23 -18.78
CA THR A 166 29.91 -16.78 -19.17
C THR A 166 30.24 -15.36 -18.72
N SER A 167 31.51 -15.12 -18.43
CA SER A 167 32.04 -13.84 -17.95
C SER A 167 31.79 -12.69 -18.92
N VAL A 168 31.94 -11.45 -18.43
CA VAL A 168 31.88 -10.25 -19.28
C VAL A 168 33.02 -10.25 -20.31
N ARG A 169 34.19 -10.82 -19.96
CA ARG A 169 35.37 -10.92 -20.83
C ARG A 169 35.10 -11.85 -22.02
N GLU A 170 34.67 -13.09 -21.77
CA GLU A 170 34.31 -14.06 -22.81
C GLU A 170 33.17 -13.57 -23.70
N ARG A 171 32.09 -13.01 -23.11
CA ARG A 171 30.95 -12.50 -23.90
C ARG A 171 31.35 -11.34 -24.79
N ASN A 172 32.32 -10.52 -24.39
CA ASN A 172 32.90 -9.51 -25.25
C ASN A 172 33.78 -10.13 -26.34
N GLN A 173 34.62 -11.12 -26.04
CA GLN A 173 35.43 -11.85 -27.03
C GLN A 173 34.55 -12.56 -28.10
N ILE A 174 33.54 -13.32 -27.68
CA ILE A 174 32.57 -13.99 -28.57
C ILE A 174 31.84 -12.97 -29.47
N LYS A 175 31.46 -11.82 -28.91
CA LYS A 175 30.81 -10.72 -29.65
C LYS A 175 31.77 -10.02 -30.62
N PHE A 176 33.07 -10.04 -30.33
CA PHE A 176 34.13 -9.51 -31.20
C PHE A 176 34.42 -10.48 -32.35
N GLN A 177 34.54 -11.77 -32.06
CA GLN A 177 34.73 -12.82 -33.06
C GLN A 177 33.58 -12.85 -34.08
N LYS A 178 32.33 -12.85 -33.59
CA LYS A 178 31.11 -12.76 -34.43
C LYS A 178 31.00 -11.47 -35.26
N LYS A 179 31.73 -10.41 -34.89
CA LYS A 179 31.85 -9.17 -35.69
C LYS A 179 32.85 -9.36 -36.85
N ILE A 180 33.98 -10.02 -36.60
CA ILE A 180 35.00 -10.33 -37.61
C ILE A 180 34.46 -11.32 -38.65
N GLU A 181 33.76 -12.37 -38.21
CA GLU A 181 33.08 -13.36 -39.07
C GLU A 181 32.05 -12.70 -40.01
N LYS A 182 31.24 -11.79 -39.47
CA LYS A 182 30.19 -11.08 -40.23
C LYS A 182 30.73 -10.10 -41.28
N HIS A 183 32.02 -9.73 -41.18
CA HIS A 183 32.67 -8.75 -42.06
C HIS A 183 33.85 -9.35 -42.83
N ASN A 184 33.61 -10.52 -43.44
CA ASN A 184 34.52 -11.09 -44.45
C ASN A 184 34.76 -10.16 -45.65
N LEU A 185 35.93 -10.32 -46.27
CA LEU A 185 36.30 -9.65 -47.52
C LEU A 185 35.24 -9.90 -48.60
N LYS A 186 35.06 -8.90 -49.47
CA LYS A 186 34.16 -9.00 -50.63
C LYS A 186 34.96 -8.96 -51.93
N PRO A 187 34.40 -9.46 -53.05
CA PRO A 187 35.09 -9.47 -54.33
C PRO A 187 35.65 -8.08 -54.69
N PRO A 188 36.87 -8.01 -55.23
CA PRO A 188 37.49 -6.76 -55.63
C PRO A 188 36.77 -6.14 -56.84
N CYS A 189 37.14 -4.91 -57.19
CA CYS A 189 36.60 -4.22 -58.36
C CYS A 189 37.12 -4.86 -59.67
N ILE A 190 36.23 -5.54 -60.41
CA ILE A 190 36.56 -6.30 -61.63
C ILE A 190 37.05 -5.38 -62.76
N SER A 191 36.24 -4.41 -63.18
CA SER A 191 36.65 -3.39 -64.15
C SER A 191 37.04 -2.10 -63.42
N CYS A 192 38.34 -1.81 -63.34
CA CYS A 192 38.84 -0.69 -62.55
C CYS A 192 39.99 0.07 -63.22
N LYS A 193 39.73 1.32 -63.63
CA LYS A 193 40.72 2.28 -64.20
C LYS A 193 41.85 2.70 -63.25
N LYS A 194 42.00 2.04 -62.10
CA LYS A 194 43.04 2.26 -61.08
C LYS A 194 43.83 0.98 -60.77
N ASN A 195 43.55 -0.14 -61.42
CA ASN A 195 44.23 -1.43 -61.24
C ASN A 195 44.38 -1.85 -59.76
N CYS A 196 43.37 -1.59 -58.91
CA CYS A 196 43.48 -1.68 -57.45
C CYS A 196 43.95 -3.05 -56.94
N ILE A 197 43.64 -4.14 -57.65
CA ILE A 197 44.03 -5.51 -57.28
C ILE A 197 45.53 -5.79 -57.50
N THR A 198 46.19 -5.07 -58.42
CA THR A 198 47.65 -5.13 -58.60
C THR A 198 48.39 -4.20 -57.64
N LEU A 199 47.73 -3.14 -57.17
CA LEU A 199 48.28 -2.18 -56.21
C LEU A 199 48.06 -2.60 -54.74
N ILE A 200 47.17 -3.55 -54.47
CA ILE A 200 46.90 -4.15 -53.16
C ILE A 200 46.52 -5.63 -53.40
N PRO A 201 47.49 -6.56 -53.36
CA PRO A 201 47.25 -7.99 -53.57
C PRO A 201 46.34 -8.62 -52.48
N GLU A 202 45.72 -9.76 -52.77
CA GLU A 202 44.69 -10.37 -51.89
C GLU A 202 45.22 -10.71 -50.48
N MET A 203 46.50 -11.07 -50.34
CA MET A 203 47.17 -11.27 -49.04
C MET A 203 47.11 -10.01 -48.15
N LEU A 204 47.37 -8.84 -48.73
CA LEU A 204 47.35 -7.56 -48.03
C LEU A 204 45.91 -7.11 -47.70
N ARG A 205 44.94 -7.54 -48.51
CA ARG A 205 43.51 -7.38 -48.18
C ARG A 205 43.12 -8.23 -46.96
N LEU A 206 43.67 -9.44 -46.81
CA LEU A 206 43.46 -10.29 -45.64
C LEU A 206 44.07 -9.69 -44.37
N GLU A 207 45.24 -9.06 -44.44
CA GLU A 207 45.82 -8.29 -43.32
C GLU A 207 44.93 -7.10 -42.93
N ILE A 208 44.47 -6.31 -43.91
CA ILE A 208 43.58 -5.16 -43.68
C ILE A 208 42.24 -5.57 -43.02
N LYS A 209 41.84 -6.85 -43.07
CA LYS A 209 40.69 -7.39 -42.31
C LYS A 209 40.83 -7.18 -40.79
N GLN A 210 42.04 -7.04 -40.26
CA GLN A 210 42.32 -6.68 -38.85
C GLN A 210 41.70 -5.33 -38.44
N PHE A 211 41.26 -4.50 -39.39
CA PHE A 211 40.36 -3.37 -39.12
C PHE A 211 39.17 -3.76 -38.22
N TRP A 212 38.65 -4.99 -38.31
CA TRP A 212 37.52 -5.43 -37.48
C TRP A 212 37.92 -5.92 -36.08
N SER A 213 39.21 -6.24 -35.85
CA SER A 213 39.78 -6.69 -34.57
C SER A 213 40.38 -5.57 -33.71
N VAL A 214 40.15 -4.30 -34.05
CA VAL A 214 40.47 -3.14 -33.19
C VAL A 214 39.19 -2.45 -32.68
N SER A 215 39.30 -1.49 -31.75
CA SER A 215 38.16 -0.77 -31.17
C SER A 215 37.42 0.10 -32.20
N LYS A 216 36.27 0.67 -31.80
CA LYS A 216 35.51 1.60 -32.66
C LYS A 216 36.27 2.91 -32.93
N ASP A 217 37.13 3.34 -32.01
CA ASP A 217 37.85 4.60 -32.13
C ASP A 217 39.15 4.45 -32.92
N GLU A 218 39.79 3.28 -32.86
CA GLU A 218 40.84 2.87 -33.81
C GLU A 218 40.26 2.66 -35.23
N GLN A 219 39.06 2.07 -35.36
CA GLN A 219 38.34 2.00 -36.65
C GLN A 219 38.02 3.38 -37.22
N ARG A 220 37.71 4.37 -36.37
CA ARG A 220 37.56 5.77 -36.78
C ARG A 220 38.90 6.36 -37.23
N MET A 221 39.95 6.17 -36.43
CA MET A 221 41.32 6.65 -36.72
C MET A 221 41.86 6.10 -38.05
N TYR A 222 41.63 4.82 -38.33
CA TYR A 222 42.01 4.19 -39.58
C TYR A 222 41.35 4.87 -40.78
N VAL A 223 40.02 5.13 -40.71
CA VAL A 223 39.29 5.84 -41.78
C VAL A 223 39.78 7.28 -41.92
N ILE A 224 40.03 7.98 -40.81
CA ILE A 224 40.60 9.35 -40.81
C ILE A 224 41.95 9.39 -41.54
N ASN A 225 42.80 8.40 -41.31
CA ASN A 225 44.16 8.35 -41.86
C ASN A 225 44.25 7.76 -43.28
N SER A 226 43.16 7.21 -43.83
CA SER A 226 43.12 6.56 -45.16
C SER A 226 42.13 7.18 -46.14
N VAL A 227 41.21 8.04 -45.69
CA VAL A 227 40.24 8.76 -46.55
C VAL A 227 40.46 10.27 -46.50
N GLU A 228 40.88 10.84 -47.61
CA GLU A 228 41.13 12.28 -47.75
C GLU A 228 39.91 13.00 -48.34
N ARG A 229 39.44 14.06 -47.68
CA ARG A 229 38.41 14.97 -48.22
C ARG A 229 39.05 16.03 -49.12
N ARG A 230 38.52 16.21 -50.33
CA ARG A 230 38.91 17.27 -51.28
C ARG A 230 37.70 17.95 -51.90
N ASP A 231 37.85 19.21 -52.28
CA ASP A 231 36.79 19.99 -52.93
C ASP A 231 36.54 19.58 -54.38
N VAL A 232 35.31 19.84 -54.86
CA VAL A 232 34.82 19.40 -56.17
C VAL A 232 35.36 20.30 -57.29
N LYS A 233 36.50 19.92 -57.88
CA LYS A 233 37.25 20.72 -58.88
C LYS A 233 36.48 21.10 -60.16
N ARG A 234 35.42 20.37 -60.54
CA ARG A 234 34.54 20.71 -61.68
C ARG A 234 33.11 20.27 -61.38
N ARG A 235 32.13 21.10 -61.75
CA ARG A 235 30.68 20.83 -61.67
C ARG A 235 30.08 20.80 -63.08
N ARG A 236 28.92 20.15 -63.24
CA ARG A 236 28.10 20.16 -64.47
C ARG A 236 26.63 20.24 -64.03
N GLY A 237 25.87 21.18 -64.61
CA GLY A 237 24.50 21.51 -64.16
C GLY A 237 24.45 22.69 -63.18
N HIS A 238 23.29 23.32 -63.06
CA HIS A 238 23.02 24.54 -62.28
C HIS A 238 22.04 24.28 -61.10
N ASP A 239 21.94 23.02 -60.66
CA ASP A 239 21.06 22.61 -59.55
C ASP A 239 21.67 22.90 -58.17
N GLU A 240 20.83 23.15 -57.18
CA GLU A 240 21.27 23.43 -55.82
C GLU A 240 21.93 22.22 -55.12
N ILE A 241 23.15 22.49 -54.64
CA ILE A 241 24.00 21.75 -53.70
C ILE A 241 23.55 20.32 -53.30
N ARG A 242 23.83 19.31 -54.14
CA ARG A 242 23.73 17.89 -53.72
C ARG A 242 25.00 17.31 -53.07
N LYS A 243 26.22 17.81 -53.36
CA LYS A 243 27.48 17.41 -52.69
C LYS A 243 28.51 18.54 -52.67
N LYS A 244 29.01 18.91 -51.48
CA LYS A 244 30.05 19.95 -51.28
C LYS A 244 31.48 19.43 -51.50
N TRP A 245 31.74 18.15 -51.20
CA TRP A 245 33.09 17.55 -51.23
C TRP A 245 33.13 16.20 -51.98
N SER A 246 34.34 15.72 -52.25
CA SER A 246 34.67 14.37 -52.73
C SER A 246 35.68 13.68 -51.82
N PHE A 247 35.66 12.34 -51.79
CA PHE A 247 36.54 11.52 -50.97
C PHE A 247 37.51 10.71 -51.82
N TYR A 248 38.79 10.79 -51.47
CA TYR A 248 39.89 10.05 -52.08
C TYR A 248 40.30 8.93 -51.11
N TYR A 249 40.26 7.69 -51.58
CA TYR A 249 40.51 6.50 -50.76
C TYR A 249 41.94 6.02 -51.00
N THR A 250 42.67 5.78 -49.92
CA THR A 250 44.03 5.22 -49.95
C THR A 250 44.11 3.95 -49.12
N LEU A 251 45.03 3.06 -49.49
CA LEU A 251 45.45 1.91 -48.69
C LEU A 251 46.98 1.83 -48.77
N THR A 252 47.63 1.22 -47.79
CA THR A 252 49.09 0.99 -47.80
C THR A 252 49.39 -0.24 -48.65
N ASN A 253 50.38 -0.18 -49.55
CA ASN A 253 50.92 -1.34 -50.27
C ASN A 253 52.01 -2.07 -49.44
N LEU A 254 52.50 -3.21 -49.93
CA LEU A 254 53.59 -3.99 -49.32
C LEU A 254 54.84 -3.13 -49.00
N ASP A 255 55.15 -2.13 -49.82
CA ASP A 255 56.30 -1.22 -49.65
C ASP A 255 56.09 -0.14 -48.54
N GLY A 256 54.99 -0.20 -47.78
CA GLY A 256 54.62 0.83 -46.80
C GLY A 256 54.05 2.12 -47.41
N ILE A 257 53.93 2.20 -48.75
CA ILE A 257 53.50 3.41 -49.48
C ILE A 257 51.96 3.47 -49.60
N LYS A 258 51.36 4.64 -49.35
CA LYS A 258 49.92 4.86 -49.54
C LYS A 258 49.56 5.03 -51.03
N VAL A 259 48.81 4.08 -51.57
CA VAL A 259 48.31 4.06 -52.96
C VAL A 259 46.83 4.39 -53.06
N TYR A 260 46.41 5.10 -54.12
CA TYR A 260 45.03 5.57 -54.29
C TYR A 260 44.10 4.53 -54.94
N VAL A 261 43.28 3.85 -54.16
CA VAL A 261 42.29 2.86 -54.64
C VAL A 261 40.95 3.50 -55.06
N CYS A 262 40.01 2.69 -55.58
CA CYS A 262 38.64 3.12 -55.85
C CYS A 262 37.70 2.84 -54.65
N LYS A 263 36.61 3.61 -54.53
CA LYS A 263 35.61 3.45 -53.43
C LYS A 263 35.13 2.01 -53.26
N LEU A 264 34.84 1.33 -54.37
CA LEU A 264 34.33 -0.05 -54.36
C LEU A 264 35.35 -1.02 -53.75
N PHE A 265 36.63 -0.90 -54.14
CA PHE A 265 37.72 -1.73 -53.63
C PHE A 265 38.00 -1.46 -52.14
N TYR A 266 38.00 -0.18 -51.74
CA TYR A 266 38.17 0.21 -50.34
C TYR A 266 37.06 -0.38 -49.45
N LEU A 267 35.80 -0.23 -49.85
CA LEU A 267 34.66 -0.83 -49.14
C LEU A 267 34.73 -2.36 -49.08
N ALA A 268 35.03 -3.01 -50.20
CA ALA A 268 35.12 -4.47 -50.28
C ALA A 268 36.27 -5.05 -49.43
N THR A 269 37.38 -4.32 -49.32
CA THR A 269 38.55 -4.70 -48.50
C THR A 269 38.30 -4.47 -47.00
N LEU A 270 37.42 -3.53 -46.64
CA LEU A 270 36.92 -3.37 -45.27
C LEU A 270 35.64 -4.19 -44.98
N GLY A 271 35.23 -5.13 -45.84
CA GLY A 271 34.05 -5.98 -45.61
C GLY A 271 32.69 -5.24 -45.65
N PHE A 272 32.64 -3.99 -46.10
CA PHE A 272 31.40 -3.25 -46.39
C PHE A 272 30.81 -3.67 -47.74
N SER A 273 29.51 -3.48 -47.95
CA SER A 273 28.92 -3.63 -49.30
C SER A 273 29.22 -2.40 -50.16
N SER A 274 29.24 -2.57 -51.49
CA SER A 274 29.52 -1.51 -52.48
C SER A 274 28.63 -0.25 -52.35
N LYS A 275 27.45 -0.39 -51.75
CA LYS A 275 26.48 0.71 -51.50
C LYS A 275 26.48 1.24 -50.06
N ASN A 276 27.22 0.64 -49.11
CA ASN A 276 27.22 1.07 -47.70
C ASN A 276 28.53 1.78 -47.32
N ASP A 277 28.63 3.07 -47.65
CA ASP A 277 29.68 3.96 -47.14
C ASP A 277 29.25 4.82 -45.94
N TYR A 278 28.09 4.56 -45.32
CA TYR A 278 27.55 5.39 -44.25
C TYR A 278 28.53 5.61 -43.08
N PHE A 279 29.28 4.58 -42.70
CA PHE A 279 30.31 4.68 -41.65
C PHE A 279 31.39 5.72 -42.00
N ILE A 280 31.86 5.72 -43.24
CA ILE A 280 32.90 6.64 -43.73
C ILE A 280 32.32 8.04 -43.94
N GLN A 281 31.11 8.14 -44.49
CA GLN A 281 30.38 9.41 -44.67
C GLN A 281 30.19 10.13 -43.33
N ASN A 282 29.76 9.41 -42.28
CA ASN A 282 29.55 9.95 -40.94
C ASN A 282 30.88 10.43 -40.31
N ILE A 283 31.98 9.68 -40.46
CA ILE A 283 33.31 10.10 -39.98
C ILE A 283 33.80 11.35 -40.73
N CYS A 284 33.80 11.32 -42.07
CA CYS A 284 34.45 12.36 -42.88
C CYS A 284 33.58 13.64 -43.07
N SER A 285 32.30 13.59 -42.72
CA SER A 285 31.44 14.79 -42.64
C SER A 285 31.67 15.57 -41.34
N ASN A 286 31.93 14.86 -40.23
CA ASN A 286 32.22 15.46 -38.93
C ASN A 286 33.69 15.94 -38.78
N MET A 287 34.53 15.76 -39.81
CA MET A 287 35.82 16.42 -39.89
C MET A 287 35.62 17.94 -40.07
N THR A 288 35.78 18.72 -39.00
CA THR A 288 36.32 20.08 -39.12
C THR A 288 37.81 20.00 -39.54
N GLU A 289 38.55 21.10 -39.50
CA GLU A 289 39.88 21.18 -40.12
C GLU A 289 40.94 20.33 -39.40
N LYS A 290 42.11 20.15 -40.03
CA LYS A 290 43.08 19.05 -39.81
C LYS A 290 43.81 19.01 -38.44
N SER A 291 43.29 19.68 -37.42
CA SER A 291 43.91 19.86 -36.10
C SER A 291 42.95 19.51 -34.95
N ALA A 292 43.48 18.87 -33.91
CA ALA A 292 42.77 18.38 -32.72
C ALA A 292 41.74 17.26 -33.00
N ILE A 293 42.22 16.01 -32.92
CA ILE A 293 41.34 14.84 -32.70
C ILE A 293 40.85 14.92 -31.26
N VAL A 294 39.74 15.63 -31.04
CA VAL A 294 38.97 15.50 -29.79
C VAL A 294 38.33 14.12 -29.80
N SER A 295 38.95 13.20 -29.07
CA SER A 295 38.33 11.90 -28.79
C SER A 295 36.94 12.12 -28.17
N PRO A 296 35.90 11.34 -28.54
CA PRO A 296 34.56 11.47 -27.95
C PRO A 296 34.47 11.21 -26.43
N LEU A 297 35.61 11.03 -25.74
CA LEU A 297 35.72 11.02 -24.29
C LEU A 297 35.44 12.38 -23.61
N ASN A 298 35.28 13.48 -24.35
CA ASN A 298 34.59 14.69 -23.84
C ASN A 298 33.07 14.47 -23.61
N LYS A 299 32.69 13.28 -23.13
CA LYS A 299 31.66 13.21 -22.09
C LYS A 299 32.15 14.10 -20.96
N ILE A 300 31.38 15.12 -20.60
CA ILE A 300 31.47 15.69 -19.26
C ILE A 300 31.31 14.51 -18.30
N THR A 301 32.38 14.17 -17.58
CA THR A 301 32.39 13.16 -16.52
C THR A 301 31.59 13.71 -15.37
N ARG A 302 30.25 13.63 -15.51
CA ARG A 302 29.29 13.95 -14.45
C ARG A 302 29.79 13.24 -13.20
N THR A 303 30.17 14.02 -12.19
CA THR A 303 30.71 13.49 -10.94
C THR A 303 29.76 12.40 -10.45
N ALA A 304 30.28 11.22 -10.18
CA ALA A 304 29.45 10.13 -9.70
C ALA A 304 28.70 10.64 -8.46
N TRP A 305 27.40 10.41 -8.38
CA TRP A 305 26.53 11.10 -7.41
C TRP A 305 26.96 10.90 -5.95
N ASN A 306 27.61 9.77 -5.67
CA ASN A 306 28.27 9.40 -4.41
C ASN A 306 29.64 10.08 -4.18
N LYS A 307 30.01 11.06 -5.00
CA LYS A 307 31.19 11.95 -4.88
C LYS A 307 30.79 13.43 -4.96
N CYS A 308 29.50 13.73 -4.91
CA CYS A 308 29.00 15.07 -4.66
C CYS A 308 28.88 15.28 -3.15
N ASP A 309 29.09 16.51 -2.67
CA ASP A 309 28.55 16.92 -1.37
C ASP A 309 27.01 16.84 -1.43
N LEU A 310 26.40 16.36 -0.34
CA LEU A 310 24.96 16.19 -0.20
C LEU A 310 24.38 16.99 0.99
N GLU A 311 25.21 17.64 1.82
CA GLU A 311 24.71 18.38 2.99
C GLU A 311 23.71 19.50 2.62
N PRO A 312 23.91 20.32 1.56
CA PRO A 312 22.91 21.31 1.15
C PRO A 312 21.54 20.71 0.77
N ILE A 313 21.51 19.44 0.31
CA ILE A 313 20.25 18.71 0.09
C ILE A 313 19.66 18.25 1.43
N LYS A 314 20.48 17.70 2.34
CA LYS A 314 20.02 17.23 3.65
C LYS A 314 19.47 18.35 4.53
N GLU A 315 20.19 19.48 4.62
CA GLU A 315 19.74 20.69 5.31
C GLU A 315 18.39 21.17 4.76
N HIS A 316 18.30 21.28 3.42
CA HIS A 316 17.06 21.68 2.77
C HIS A 316 15.91 20.72 3.07
N ILE A 317 16.14 19.41 3.01
CA ILE A 317 15.12 18.40 3.35
C ILE A 317 14.72 18.47 4.83
N ASN A 318 15.68 18.64 5.74
CA ASN A 318 15.41 18.78 7.18
C ASN A 318 14.59 20.05 7.49
N SER A 319 14.73 21.13 6.70
CA SER A 319 13.96 22.37 6.91
C SER A 319 12.43 22.16 6.82
N PHE A 320 11.95 21.14 6.11
CA PHE A 320 10.52 20.77 6.04
C PHE A 320 10.00 20.10 7.33
N ASN A 321 10.82 20.02 8.39
CA ASN A 321 10.50 19.40 9.68
C ASN A 321 9.95 17.95 9.56
N PRO A 322 10.66 17.01 8.91
CA PRO A 322 10.19 15.64 8.73
C PRO A 322 10.07 14.89 10.08
N THR A 323 8.84 14.64 10.52
CA THR A 323 8.47 14.04 11.81
C THR A 323 8.44 12.51 11.77
N VAL A 324 8.72 11.83 12.89
CA VAL A 324 8.48 10.37 12.99
C VAL A 324 6.98 10.10 13.13
N ALA A 325 6.45 9.12 12.41
CA ALA A 325 5.07 8.67 12.60
C ALA A 325 4.98 7.92 13.93
N HIS A 326 4.34 8.53 14.93
CA HIS A 326 4.28 8.05 16.31
C HIS A 326 3.86 6.57 16.43
N TYR A 327 2.81 6.18 15.71
CA TYR A 327 2.26 4.82 15.68
C TYR A 327 3.15 3.78 14.95
N ARG A 328 4.34 4.18 14.47
CA ARG A 328 5.36 3.31 13.88
C ARG A 328 6.75 3.50 14.52
N ARG A 329 6.84 4.12 15.71
CA ARG A 329 8.12 4.33 16.44
C ARG A 329 8.83 3.01 16.77
N GLU A 330 8.11 2.01 17.29
CA GLU A 330 8.67 0.71 17.66
C GLU A 330 9.16 -0.10 16.44
N HIS A 331 8.47 0.05 15.31
CA HIS A 331 8.64 -0.78 14.12
C HIS A 331 9.54 -0.15 13.04
N ALA A 332 9.65 1.17 13.00
CA ALA A 332 10.45 1.92 12.03
C ALA A 332 11.14 3.14 12.68
N PRO A 333 11.97 2.96 13.74
CA PRO A 333 12.48 4.06 14.57
C PRO A 333 13.26 5.14 13.80
N ASN A 334 13.91 4.76 12.70
CA ASN A 334 14.69 5.66 11.85
C ASN A 334 13.88 6.25 10.67
N ARG A 335 12.56 6.04 10.57
CA ARG A 335 11.74 6.53 9.46
C ARG A 335 11.03 7.83 9.82
N LYS A 336 11.27 8.85 8.99
CA LYS A 336 10.60 10.16 9.10
C LYS A 336 9.57 10.31 7.98
N TYR A 337 8.64 11.23 8.18
CA TYR A 337 7.47 11.43 7.34
C TYR A 337 7.26 12.91 7.07
N LEU A 338 6.77 13.23 5.86
CA LEU A 338 6.32 14.55 5.47
C LEU A 338 4.82 14.51 5.10
N PRO A 339 4.06 15.58 5.40
CA PRO A 339 2.65 15.72 5.02
C PRO A 339 2.34 15.33 3.57
N ASN A 340 1.12 14.80 3.35
CA ASN A 340 0.54 14.51 2.03
C ASN A 340 0.61 15.71 1.05
N GLU A 341 0.58 16.90 1.62
CA GLU A 341 0.63 18.23 1.00
C GLU A 341 1.96 18.47 0.25
N ILE A 342 3.01 17.72 0.60
CA ILE A 342 4.38 17.88 0.10
C ILE A 342 4.76 16.64 -0.73
N ASN A 343 5.53 16.85 -1.80
CA ASN A 343 6.10 15.76 -2.60
C ASN A 343 7.51 16.10 -3.10
N ALA A 344 8.29 15.08 -3.49
CA ALA A 344 9.67 15.25 -3.92
C ALA A 344 9.85 16.24 -5.09
N THR A 345 8.88 16.32 -6.01
CA THR A 345 8.92 17.26 -7.14
C THR A 345 8.80 18.71 -6.65
N TYR A 346 7.86 18.97 -5.73
CA TYR A 346 7.68 20.27 -5.08
C TYR A 346 8.93 20.69 -4.30
N MET A 347 9.44 19.81 -3.43
CA MET A 347 10.64 20.09 -2.64
C MET A 347 11.87 20.37 -3.52
N TYR A 348 12.01 19.69 -4.65
CA TYR A 348 13.10 19.93 -5.60
C TYR A 348 12.92 21.22 -6.42
N SER A 349 11.69 21.71 -6.64
CA SER A 349 11.48 23.08 -7.15
C SER A 349 11.98 24.10 -6.14
N ASP A 350 11.52 23.99 -4.90
CA ASP A 350 11.90 24.89 -3.81
C ASP A 350 13.42 24.88 -3.54
N PHE A 351 14.06 23.70 -3.65
CA PHE A 351 15.52 23.59 -3.56
C PHE A 351 16.23 24.45 -4.60
N LYS A 352 15.79 24.41 -5.87
CA LYS A 352 16.37 25.23 -6.95
C LYS A 352 16.15 26.71 -6.76
N GLU A 353 14.95 27.09 -6.30
CA GLU A 353 14.57 28.49 -6.07
C GLU A 353 15.45 29.10 -4.97
N LYS A 354 15.69 28.35 -3.88
CA LYS A 354 16.57 28.77 -2.77
C LYS A 354 18.06 28.64 -3.08
N ASN A 355 18.47 27.68 -3.91
CA ASN A 355 19.87 27.37 -4.20
C ASN A 355 20.21 27.46 -5.71
N PRO A 356 20.02 28.61 -6.37
CA PRO A 356 20.16 28.74 -7.83
C PRO A 356 21.58 28.45 -8.36
N ALA A 357 22.60 28.56 -7.50
CA ALA A 357 23.98 28.20 -7.83
C ALA A 357 24.22 26.66 -7.84
N ILE A 358 23.44 25.88 -7.10
CA ILE A 358 23.71 24.46 -6.82
C ILE A 358 22.99 23.55 -7.83
N LYS A 359 23.74 23.05 -8.82
CA LYS A 359 23.19 22.33 -9.98
C LYS A 359 23.03 20.81 -9.77
N PHE A 360 22.30 20.42 -8.72
CA PHE A 360 21.87 19.03 -8.56
C PHE A 360 20.74 18.65 -9.52
N SER A 361 20.54 17.34 -9.69
CA SER A 361 19.43 16.79 -10.48
C SER A 361 18.32 16.27 -9.56
N TYR A 362 17.11 16.16 -10.10
CA TYR A 362 15.96 15.61 -9.37
C TYR A 362 16.24 14.20 -8.84
N ASP A 363 16.99 13.40 -9.60
CA ASP A 363 17.30 12.02 -9.23
C ASP A 363 18.33 11.95 -8.08
N VAL A 364 19.24 12.93 -7.97
CA VAL A 364 20.12 13.05 -6.78
C VAL A 364 19.28 13.46 -5.57
N TYR A 365 18.51 14.54 -5.68
CA TYR A 365 17.64 15.02 -4.59
C TYR A 365 16.70 13.91 -4.06
N ARG A 366 16.09 13.15 -4.97
CA ARG A 366 15.19 12.03 -4.65
C ARG A 366 15.92 10.80 -4.06
N ARG A 367 17.21 10.60 -4.34
CA ARG A 367 18.03 9.56 -3.69
C ARG A 367 18.36 9.96 -2.26
N THR A 368 18.89 11.16 -2.05
CA THR A 368 19.23 11.68 -0.72
C THR A 368 18.00 11.68 0.21
N LEU A 369 16.82 12.04 -0.30
CA LEU A 369 15.58 11.95 0.47
C LEU A 369 15.20 10.51 0.88
N ARG A 370 15.50 9.51 0.05
CA ARG A 370 15.34 8.09 0.41
C ARG A 370 16.40 7.61 1.38
N GLU A 371 17.65 8.07 1.23
CA GLU A 371 18.78 7.77 2.13
C GLU A 371 18.54 8.34 3.54
N MET A 372 17.87 9.49 3.64
CA MET A 372 17.37 10.05 4.91
C MET A 372 16.13 9.32 5.47
N ASN A 373 15.68 8.22 4.83
CA ASN A 373 14.49 7.43 5.19
C ASN A 373 13.23 8.30 5.41
N ILE A 374 13.03 9.29 4.54
CA ILE A 374 11.85 10.17 4.56
C ILE A 374 10.79 9.65 3.59
N SER A 375 9.60 9.40 4.10
CA SER A 375 8.43 9.02 3.30
C SER A 375 7.45 10.18 3.14
N PHE A 376 6.83 10.28 1.97
CA PHE A 376 5.61 11.08 1.79
C PHE A 376 4.42 10.19 2.14
N THR A 377 3.49 10.68 2.94
CA THR A 377 2.37 9.89 3.49
C THR A 377 1.32 9.47 2.45
N LYS A 378 1.68 8.56 1.52
CA LYS A 378 0.72 7.61 0.95
C LYS A 378 0.54 6.47 1.95
N LEU A 379 -0.38 6.69 2.89
CA LEU A 379 -0.92 5.66 3.77
C LEU A 379 -2.17 5.09 3.09
N GLY A 380 -2.20 3.78 2.92
CA GLY A 380 -3.20 3.05 2.14
C GLY A 380 -2.62 1.71 1.75
N HIS A 381 -3.09 0.65 2.42
CA HIS A 381 -2.32 -0.55 2.80
C HIS A 381 -1.26 -0.21 3.85
N GLU A 382 -1.61 -0.42 5.12
CA GLU A 382 -0.64 -0.75 6.15
C GLU A 382 -0.32 -2.25 5.96
N GLU A 383 0.95 -2.62 5.81
CA GLU A 383 1.36 -4.01 5.61
C GLU A 383 1.47 -4.69 6.98
N CYS A 384 0.73 -5.78 7.20
CA CYS A 384 0.74 -6.47 8.49
C CYS A 384 2.06 -7.25 8.68
N GLU A 385 2.79 -6.93 9.74
CA GLU A 385 4.12 -7.48 10.00
C GLU A 385 4.12 -8.99 10.22
N LEU A 386 3.07 -9.56 10.83
CA LEU A 386 2.94 -11.01 10.98
C LEU A 386 2.65 -11.72 9.65
N CYS A 387 2.00 -11.05 8.69
CA CYS A 387 1.84 -11.57 7.34
C CYS A 387 3.14 -11.45 6.53
N GLU A 388 3.84 -10.32 6.62
CA GLU A 388 5.12 -10.11 5.92
C GLU A 388 6.21 -11.06 6.45
N LEU A 389 6.29 -11.28 7.77
CA LEU A 389 7.18 -12.29 8.37
C LEU A 389 6.85 -13.69 7.86
N PHE A 390 5.57 -14.05 7.72
CA PHE A 390 5.19 -15.33 7.12
C PHE A 390 5.56 -15.41 5.64
N ASP A 391 5.24 -14.40 4.83
CA ASP A 391 5.55 -14.39 3.40
C ASP A 391 7.07 -14.31 3.11
N GLN A 392 7.90 -13.94 4.09
CA GLN A 392 9.36 -13.93 4.00
C GLN A 392 10.08 -15.18 4.56
N HIS A 393 9.53 -15.90 5.57
CA HIS A 393 10.36 -16.83 6.37
C HIS A 393 10.86 -18.08 5.63
N ASP A 394 10.03 -18.73 4.81
CA ASP A 394 10.44 -19.86 3.98
C ASP A 394 9.57 -19.94 2.70
N SER A 395 10.21 -19.98 1.54
CA SER A 395 9.55 -20.08 0.22
C SER A 395 8.73 -21.36 -0.01
N THR A 396 8.92 -22.40 0.82
CA THR A 396 8.18 -23.67 0.77
C THR A 396 6.92 -23.65 1.66
N HIS A 397 6.88 -22.77 2.66
CA HIS A 397 5.75 -22.60 3.59
C HIS A 397 4.72 -21.62 2.99
N THR A 398 4.02 -22.07 1.96
CA THR A 398 2.99 -21.29 1.28
C THR A 398 1.64 -21.34 1.99
N LYS A 399 0.75 -20.39 1.68
CA LYS A 399 -0.64 -20.38 2.17
C LYS A 399 -1.48 -21.60 1.71
N GLN A 400 -0.94 -22.41 0.79
CA GLN A 400 -1.54 -23.66 0.30
C GLN A 400 -1.01 -24.90 1.04
N THR A 401 0.21 -24.84 1.61
CA THR A 401 0.88 -25.97 2.29
C THR A 401 0.73 -25.96 3.82
N LEU A 402 0.06 -24.95 4.38
CA LEU A 402 -0.22 -24.82 5.82
C LEU A 402 -0.93 -26.05 6.43
N ASN A 403 -1.77 -26.74 5.65
CA ASN A 403 -2.65 -27.79 6.16
C ASN A 403 -1.99 -29.18 6.28
N GLU A 404 -0.84 -29.42 5.65
CA GLU A 404 -0.38 -30.79 5.37
C GLU A 404 0.89 -31.25 6.11
N GLN A 405 1.76 -30.33 6.59
CA GLN A 405 3.04 -30.78 7.18
C GLN A 405 3.69 -29.94 8.30
N TYR A 406 3.22 -28.70 8.57
CA TYR A 406 4.04 -27.71 9.29
C TYR A 406 3.63 -27.39 10.74
N ASN A 407 3.09 -28.36 11.47
CA ASN A 407 2.76 -28.23 12.90
C ASN A 407 4.00 -28.11 13.84
N ILE A 408 5.18 -27.88 13.27
CA ILE A 408 6.47 -27.72 13.96
C ILE A 408 7.00 -26.28 13.80
N CYS A 409 6.60 -25.53 12.75
CA CYS A 409 7.09 -24.18 12.51
C CYS A 409 6.28 -23.13 13.30
N ASP A 410 6.92 -22.42 14.21
CA ASP A 410 6.22 -21.43 15.07
C ASP A 410 5.79 -20.17 14.30
N VAL A 411 6.48 -19.80 13.22
CA VAL A 411 6.03 -18.70 12.32
C VAL A 411 4.72 -19.09 11.62
N CYS A 412 4.62 -20.33 11.10
CA CYS A 412 3.37 -20.85 10.54
C CYS A 412 2.23 -20.88 11.58
N LYS A 413 2.49 -21.38 12.80
CA LYS A 413 1.48 -21.39 13.89
C LYS A 413 0.98 -19.98 14.23
N ASN A 414 1.91 -19.03 14.39
CA ASN A 414 1.58 -17.64 14.69
C ASN A 414 0.78 -17.00 13.55
N TYR A 415 1.13 -17.27 12.29
CA TYR A 415 0.37 -16.82 11.12
C TYR A 415 -1.04 -17.43 11.06
N THR A 416 -1.19 -18.74 11.31
CA THR A 416 -2.52 -19.40 11.32
C THR A 416 -3.40 -18.82 12.42
N LEU A 417 -2.91 -18.69 13.66
CA LEU A 417 -3.65 -18.08 14.77
C LEU A 417 -4.00 -16.61 14.50
N HIS A 418 -3.10 -15.87 13.85
CA HIS A 418 -3.34 -14.48 13.41
C HIS A 418 -4.42 -14.41 12.33
N LEU A 419 -4.38 -15.30 11.34
CA LEU A 419 -5.35 -15.40 10.25
C LEU A 419 -6.74 -15.81 10.78
N GLU A 420 -6.81 -16.78 11.70
CA GLU A 420 -8.04 -17.17 12.39
C GLU A 420 -8.63 -16.02 13.20
N LYS A 421 -7.81 -15.33 14.02
CA LYS A 421 -8.25 -14.14 14.77
C LYS A 421 -8.77 -13.05 13.83
N TYR A 422 -8.10 -12.79 12.70
CA TYR A 422 -8.56 -11.84 11.67
C TYR A 422 -9.90 -12.25 11.04
N ILE A 423 -10.02 -13.48 10.53
CA ILE A 423 -11.24 -13.97 9.88
C ILE A 423 -12.43 -13.91 10.85
N ASN A 424 -12.24 -14.36 12.09
CA ASN A 424 -13.30 -14.37 13.09
C ASN A 424 -13.66 -12.94 13.57
N ALA A 425 -12.67 -12.04 13.71
CA ALA A 425 -12.92 -10.61 13.94
C ALA A 425 -13.79 -10.00 12.82
N ARG A 426 -13.44 -10.31 11.57
CA ARG A 426 -14.12 -9.79 10.39
C ARG A 426 -15.56 -10.29 10.29
N ALA A 427 -15.76 -11.60 10.43
CA ALA A 427 -17.09 -12.20 10.42
C ALA A 427 -17.98 -11.67 11.57
N LYS A 428 -17.42 -11.42 12.75
CA LYS A 428 -18.13 -10.85 13.89
C LYS A 428 -18.42 -9.35 13.73
N TYR A 429 -17.55 -8.59 13.07
CA TYR A 429 -17.82 -7.20 12.69
C TYR A 429 -18.94 -7.11 11.65
N GLU A 430 -18.92 -7.99 10.65
CA GLU A 430 -19.90 -8.00 9.56
C GLU A 430 -21.27 -8.52 10.01
N SER A 431 -21.34 -9.52 10.90
CA SER A 431 -22.60 -9.92 11.53
C SER A 431 -23.17 -8.79 12.40
N HIS A 432 -22.35 -8.10 13.20
CA HIS A 432 -22.78 -6.89 13.93
C HIS A 432 -23.17 -5.72 12.99
N ALA A 433 -22.60 -5.62 11.78
CA ALA A 433 -22.97 -4.61 10.79
C ALA A 433 -24.36 -4.91 10.18
N VAL A 434 -24.62 -6.18 9.81
CA VAL A 434 -25.90 -6.63 9.21
C VAL A 434 -27.03 -6.77 10.24
N GLN A 435 -26.71 -7.09 11.50
CA GLN A 435 -27.69 -7.21 12.59
C GLN A 435 -28.60 -5.97 12.66
N LYS A 436 -29.91 -6.20 12.71
CA LYS A 436 -30.90 -5.16 13.05
C LYS A 436 -30.77 -4.81 14.53
N LYS A 437 -30.36 -3.57 14.82
CA LYS A 437 -30.31 -2.99 16.17
C LYS A 437 -31.73 -2.62 16.61
N LYS A 438 -31.98 -2.66 17.93
CA LYS A 438 -33.15 -1.99 18.53
C LYS A 438 -32.87 -0.49 18.71
N ASP A 439 -33.91 0.29 19.00
CA ASP A 439 -33.80 1.74 19.17
C ASP A 439 -32.99 2.16 20.42
N ASP A 440 -32.76 1.23 21.36
CA ASP A 440 -31.94 1.40 22.56
C ASP A 440 -30.57 0.68 22.49
N GLU A 441 -30.16 0.24 21.30
CA GLU A 441 -28.88 -0.41 21.02
C GLU A 441 -28.05 0.39 20.00
N ILE A 442 -26.84 0.80 20.37
CA ILE A 442 -25.89 1.43 19.45
C ILE A 442 -24.66 0.55 19.22
N TYR A 443 -24.24 0.49 17.96
CA TYR A 443 -23.03 -0.22 17.52
C TYR A 443 -22.20 0.75 16.66
N VAL A 444 -20.98 1.07 17.11
CA VAL A 444 -20.03 1.96 16.42
C VAL A 444 -18.67 1.29 16.21
N SER A 445 -17.85 1.87 15.34
CA SER A 445 -16.39 1.73 15.38
C SER A 445 -15.77 3.09 15.76
N ALA A 446 -14.63 3.07 16.45
CA ALA A 446 -13.95 4.28 16.93
C ALA A 446 -12.44 4.24 16.69
N ASP A 447 -11.91 5.37 16.19
CA ASP A 447 -10.50 5.59 15.87
C ASP A 447 -10.14 7.09 16.01
N LEU A 448 -8.86 7.35 16.28
CA LEU A 448 -8.27 8.70 16.34
C LEU A 448 -7.68 9.07 14.98
N GLN A 449 -8.30 10.02 14.28
CA GLN A 449 -7.84 10.44 12.97
C GLN A 449 -6.37 10.89 12.98
N LYS A 450 -5.61 10.42 11.98
CA LYS A 450 -4.20 10.79 11.77
C LYS A 450 -3.96 12.31 11.91
N VAL A 451 -2.85 12.67 12.55
CA VAL A 451 -2.45 14.03 12.94
C VAL A 451 -2.82 15.11 11.91
N ILE A 452 -3.69 16.04 12.32
CA ILE A 452 -4.15 17.17 11.50
C ILE A 452 -3.40 18.43 11.94
N MET A 453 -2.90 19.23 10.99
CA MET A 453 -2.08 20.43 11.27
C MET A 453 -2.75 21.70 10.78
N LEU A 454 -3.08 22.60 11.71
CA LEU A 454 -3.69 23.90 11.46
C LEU A 454 -2.67 25.05 11.61
N PRO A 455 -2.73 26.11 10.78
CA PRO A 455 -3.64 26.28 9.65
C PRO A 455 -3.30 25.36 8.47
N ARG A 456 -4.29 24.95 7.69
CA ARG A 456 -4.08 24.23 6.44
C ARG A 456 -4.10 25.21 5.27
N MET A 457 -2.94 25.50 4.69
CA MET A 457 -2.77 26.47 3.61
C MET A 457 -1.72 25.99 2.59
N GLU A 458 -2.00 24.87 1.92
CA GLU A 458 -1.04 24.13 1.08
C GLU A 458 -0.37 24.98 -0.01
N ASN A 459 -1.03 26.02 -0.51
CA ASN A 459 -0.50 26.96 -1.50
C ASN A 459 0.70 27.80 -0.99
N PHE A 460 0.90 27.93 0.33
CA PHE A 460 1.92 28.80 0.92
C PHE A 460 3.09 28.01 1.52
N LYS A 461 4.28 28.13 0.92
CA LYS A 461 5.55 27.59 1.43
C LYS A 461 5.76 27.86 2.92
N ALA A 462 5.38 29.06 3.39
CA ALA A 462 5.40 29.45 4.80
C ALA A 462 4.70 28.44 5.75
N ALA A 463 3.53 27.91 5.38
CA ALA A 463 2.75 26.96 6.17
C ALA A 463 3.35 25.54 6.22
N ILE A 464 4.28 25.24 5.30
CA ILE A 464 5.01 23.97 5.25
C ILE A 464 6.24 24.01 6.18
N PHE A 465 6.97 25.13 6.23
CA PHE A 465 8.18 25.27 7.05
C PHE A 465 7.90 25.66 8.52
N THR A 466 6.72 26.22 8.81
CA THR A 466 6.35 26.63 10.18
C THR A 466 5.79 25.45 10.97
N LYS A 467 6.24 25.28 12.22
CA LYS A 467 5.60 24.37 13.19
C LYS A 467 4.16 24.81 13.43
N ARG A 468 3.20 23.97 13.02
CA ARG A 468 1.75 24.23 13.08
C ARG A 468 1.15 23.76 14.41
N VAL A 469 -0.13 24.05 14.64
CA VAL A 469 -0.89 23.49 15.77
C VAL A 469 -1.54 22.17 15.36
N ILE A 470 -1.40 21.16 16.21
CA ILE A 470 -2.08 19.87 16.06
C ILE A 470 -3.54 19.99 16.49
N ALA A 471 -4.43 19.54 15.61
CA ALA A 471 -5.82 19.27 15.88
C ALA A 471 -6.07 17.75 15.89
N PHE A 472 -7.02 17.33 16.72
CA PHE A 472 -7.40 15.94 16.92
C PHE A 472 -8.89 15.73 16.56
N ASN A 473 -9.22 14.53 16.11
CA ASN A 473 -10.58 14.10 15.81
C ASN A 473 -10.72 12.61 16.14
N GLU A 474 -11.34 12.31 17.29
CA GLU A 474 -11.75 10.95 17.67
C GLU A 474 -13.15 10.71 17.10
N SER A 475 -13.31 9.76 16.19
CA SER A 475 -14.57 9.57 15.46
C SER A 475 -15.29 8.30 15.86
N PHE A 476 -16.50 8.44 16.40
CA PHE A 476 -17.39 7.33 16.73
C PHE A 476 -18.42 7.15 15.62
N VAL A 477 -18.28 6.11 14.81
CA VAL A 477 -19.01 5.95 13.55
C VAL A 477 -19.90 4.71 13.57
N PRO A 478 -21.24 4.83 13.42
CA PRO A 478 -22.16 3.70 13.37
C PRO A 478 -21.76 2.62 12.35
N ILE A 479 -22.04 1.36 12.65
CA ILE A 479 -21.71 0.21 11.78
C ILE A 479 -22.96 -0.43 11.16
N GLY A 480 -22.85 -0.77 9.87
CA GLY A 480 -23.95 -1.30 9.06
C GLY A 480 -24.49 -0.30 8.03
N PRO A 481 -25.73 -0.50 7.54
CA PRO A 481 -26.37 0.42 6.60
C PRO A 481 -26.67 1.78 7.24
N LYS A 482 -26.94 2.79 6.42
CA LYS A 482 -27.24 4.16 6.87
C LYS A 482 -28.51 4.20 7.73
N GLY A 483 -28.33 4.28 9.04
CA GLY A 483 -29.40 4.58 10.00
C GLY A 483 -29.57 6.08 10.25
N TYR A 484 -30.49 6.41 11.16
CA TYR A 484 -30.74 7.79 11.62
C TYR A 484 -29.67 8.31 12.59
N ILE A 485 -28.85 7.43 13.17
CA ILE A 485 -27.71 7.80 14.01
C ILE A 485 -26.58 8.32 13.11
N LYS A 486 -26.06 9.51 13.41
CA LYS A 486 -24.91 10.11 12.72
C LYS A 486 -23.58 9.58 13.27
N PRO A 487 -22.48 9.67 12.49
CA PRO A 487 -21.13 9.73 13.04
C PRO A 487 -20.99 10.89 14.02
N LEU A 488 -20.36 10.65 15.17
CA LEU A 488 -19.98 11.66 16.14
C LEU A 488 -18.47 11.92 16.05
N ALA A 489 -18.10 13.15 15.71
CA ALA A 489 -16.72 13.63 15.71
C ALA A 489 -16.42 14.38 17.01
N ILE A 490 -15.49 13.88 17.83
CA ILE A 490 -15.06 14.52 19.07
C ILE A 490 -13.70 15.17 18.82
N ILE A 491 -13.67 16.51 18.85
CA ILE A 491 -12.56 17.30 18.32
C ILE A 491 -11.96 18.25 19.36
N TRP A 492 -10.64 18.37 19.34
CA TRP A 492 -9.88 19.34 20.14
C TRP A 492 -8.57 19.75 19.46
N HIS A 493 -7.74 20.54 20.13
CA HIS A 493 -6.40 20.91 19.67
C HIS A 493 -5.39 20.89 20.83
N GLU A 494 -4.09 20.75 20.51
CA GLU A 494 -3.02 20.57 21.52
C GLU A 494 -2.96 21.67 22.59
N GLY A 495 -3.37 22.89 22.23
CA GLY A 495 -3.48 24.02 23.15
C GLY A 495 -4.52 23.84 24.26
N ILE A 496 -5.58 23.04 24.05
CA ILE A 496 -6.49 22.63 25.13
C ILE A 496 -5.86 21.46 25.88
N GLN A 497 -5.55 20.38 25.16
CA GLN A 497 -5.02 19.15 25.76
C GLN A 497 -4.26 18.29 24.74
N GLY A 498 -3.37 17.44 25.23
CA GLY A 498 -2.72 16.37 24.47
C GLY A 498 -3.67 15.21 24.13
N ARG A 499 -3.15 13.99 24.12
CA ARG A 499 -3.88 12.77 23.71
C ARG A 499 -3.43 11.54 24.52
N LYS A 500 -3.14 11.74 25.81
CA LYS A 500 -2.74 10.67 26.72
C LYS A 500 -3.94 9.78 27.06
N GLN A 501 -3.73 8.65 27.72
CA GLN A 501 -4.80 7.68 28.01
C GLN A 501 -6.00 8.32 28.74
N GLU A 502 -5.76 9.26 29.64
CA GLU A 502 -6.77 10.04 30.36
C GLU A 502 -7.51 11.05 29.47
N ASP A 503 -6.84 11.61 28.47
CA ASP A 503 -7.42 12.55 27.51
C ASP A 503 -8.33 11.81 26.52
N LEU A 504 -7.89 10.65 26.02
CA LEU A 504 -8.72 9.76 25.19
C LEU A 504 -9.89 9.20 26.00
N THR A 505 -9.67 8.80 27.26
CA THR A 505 -10.76 8.37 28.17
C THR A 505 -11.79 9.49 28.37
N SER A 506 -11.38 10.76 28.37
CA SER A 506 -12.29 11.91 28.40
C SER A 506 -13.12 12.05 27.11
N CYS A 507 -12.55 11.71 25.95
CA CYS A 507 -13.29 11.64 24.69
C CYS A 507 -14.33 10.49 24.69
N PHE A 508 -13.97 9.30 25.19
CA PHE A 508 -14.93 8.23 25.43
C PHE A 508 -16.04 8.64 26.41
N HIS A 509 -15.71 9.37 27.49
CA HIS A 509 -16.70 9.92 28.42
C HIS A 509 -17.70 10.85 27.71
N ALA A 510 -17.23 11.77 26.87
CA ALA A 510 -18.10 12.63 26.07
C ALA A 510 -18.97 11.84 25.06
N PHE A 511 -18.47 10.74 24.48
CA PHE A 511 -19.27 9.82 23.66
C PHE A 511 -20.37 9.11 24.48
N PHE A 512 -20.02 8.58 25.66
CA PHE A 512 -20.99 7.91 26.54
C PHE A 512 -22.09 8.86 27.01
N LEU A 513 -21.76 10.12 27.33
CA LEU A 513 -22.74 11.16 27.67
C LEU A 513 -23.61 11.57 26.47
N HIS A 514 -23.06 11.57 25.25
CA HIS A 514 -23.84 11.86 24.03
C HIS A 514 -24.86 10.76 23.72
N PHE A 515 -24.52 9.49 23.97
CA PHE A 515 -25.40 8.33 23.79
C PHE A 515 -25.96 7.79 25.12
N LYS A 516 -26.10 8.65 26.12
CA LYS A 516 -26.45 8.27 27.50
C LYS A 516 -27.71 7.42 27.65
N ASP A 517 -28.69 7.57 26.76
CA ASP A 517 -29.99 6.89 26.86
C ASP A 517 -30.01 5.49 26.21
N MET A 518 -28.88 5.06 25.60
CA MET A 518 -28.70 3.71 25.05
C MET A 518 -28.51 2.68 26.16
N LYS A 519 -29.23 1.55 26.09
CA LYS A 519 -29.11 0.46 27.06
C LYS A 519 -27.98 -0.52 26.73
N LYS A 520 -27.60 -0.65 25.46
CA LYS A 520 -26.50 -1.51 25.01
C LYS A 520 -25.61 -0.73 24.05
N ILE A 521 -24.32 -0.65 24.39
CA ILE A 521 -23.33 0.11 23.62
C ILE A 521 -22.22 -0.84 23.17
N THR A 522 -22.09 -1.05 21.86
CA THR A 522 -21.03 -1.86 21.26
C THR A 522 -20.04 -0.96 20.52
N ILE A 523 -18.74 -1.09 20.83
CA ILE A 523 -17.67 -0.31 20.19
C ILE A 523 -16.64 -1.26 19.60
N TRP A 524 -16.34 -1.09 18.31
CA TRP A 524 -15.19 -1.72 17.65
C TRP A 524 -13.99 -0.78 17.67
N LEU A 525 -12.83 -1.32 18.02
CA LEU A 525 -11.60 -0.59 18.28
C LEU A 525 -10.41 -1.30 17.63
N ASP A 526 -9.35 -0.54 17.37
CA ASP A 526 -8.04 -1.14 17.10
C ASP A 526 -7.41 -1.70 18.36
N ASN A 527 -6.68 -2.81 18.21
CA ASN A 527 -5.95 -3.47 19.29
C ASN A 527 -4.63 -2.74 19.61
N CYS A 528 -4.74 -1.42 19.86
CA CYS A 528 -3.65 -0.57 20.32
C CYS A 528 -3.66 -0.47 21.86
N SER A 529 -2.70 -1.11 22.50
CA SER A 529 -2.51 -1.12 23.96
C SER A 529 -2.20 0.25 24.56
N ALA A 530 -1.52 1.12 23.81
CA ALA A 530 -1.19 2.48 24.25
C ALA A 530 -2.42 3.42 24.27
N GLN A 531 -3.35 3.27 23.31
CA GLN A 531 -4.50 4.17 23.15
C GLN A 531 -5.77 3.60 23.78
N ASN A 532 -6.34 2.55 23.19
CA ASN A 532 -7.73 2.15 23.43
C ASN A 532 -7.86 0.88 24.28
N LYS A 533 -6.74 0.34 24.78
CA LYS A 533 -6.70 -0.92 25.55
C LYS A 533 -5.71 -0.85 26.73
N ASN A 534 -5.88 0.17 27.56
CA ASN A 534 -5.07 0.44 28.75
C ASN A 534 -5.89 0.32 30.06
N TRP A 535 -5.21 0.18 31.21
CA TRP A 535 -5.88 0.03 32.51
C TRP A 535 -6.54 1.29 33.08
N CYS A 536 -6.33 2.47 32.48
CA CYS A 536 -7.07 3.69 32.82
C CYS A 536 -8.49 3.59 32.23
N PHE A 537 -8.58 3.35 30.92
CA PHE A 537 -9.83 3.17 30.20
C PHE A 537 -10.65 1.99 30.76
N LEU A 538 -10.03 0.85 31.07
CA LEU A 538 -10.74 -0.27 31.71
C LEU A 538 -11.29 0.07 33.11
N THR A 539 -10.61 0.94 33.88
CA THR A 539 -11.15 1.44 35.16
C THR A 539 -12.39 2.31 34.92
N PHE A 540 -12.30 3.21 33.94
CA PHE A 540 -13.40 4.07 33.53
C PHE A 540 -14.64 3.30 33.06
N LEU A 541 -14.51 2.17 32.35
CA LEU A 541 -15.66 1.35 31.94
C LEU A 541 -16.49 0.86 33.14
N VAL A 542 -15.83 0.41 34.22
CA VAL A 542 -16.50 -0.03 35.46
C VAL A 542 -17.12 1.16 36.19
N GLN A 543 -16.51 2.35 36.12
CA GLN A 543 -17.07 3.58 36.70
C GLN A 543 -18.34 4.03 35.95
N ILE A 544 -18.27 4.18 34.62
CA ILE A 544 -19.34 4.81 33.83
C ILE A 544 -20.58 3.93 33.72
N ILE A 545 -20.43 2.60 33.62
CA ILE A 545 -21.60 1.70 33.54
C ILE A 545 -22.38 1.59 34.87
N ASN A 546 -21.70 1.86 35.98
CA ASN A 546 -22.31 1.89 37.32
C ASN A 546 -22.75 3.30 37.75
N SER A 547 -22.49 4.32 36.92
CA SER A 547 -22.92 5.69 37.15
C SER A 547 -24.43 5.87 36.93
N GLN A 548 -24.96 7.03 37.33
CA GLN A 548 -26.30 7.50 36.93
C GLN A 548 -26.25 8.38 35.66
N ASP A 549 -25.06 8.64 35.12
CA ASP A 549 -24.84 9.58 34.02
C ASP A 549 -25.25 8.99 32.66
N ILE A 550 -25.30 7.65 32.56
CA ILE A 550 -25.83 6.89 31.42
C ILE A 550 -26.80 5.80 31.89
N GLN A 551 -27.69 5.34 30.99
CA GLN A 551 -28.65 4.25 31.19
C GLN A 551 -28.11 2.86 30.78
N ALA A 552 -26.90 2.78 30.23
CA ALA A 552 -26.34 1.53 29.69
C ALA A 552 -26.34 0.40 30.72
N LEU A 553 -26.93 -0.74 30.35
CA LEU A 553 -26.90 -2.00 31.09
C LEU A 553 -25.72 -2.86 30.65
N GLU A 554 -25.29 -2.72 29.39
CA GLU A 554 -24.17 -3.43 28.78
C GLU A 554 -23.29 -2.46 27.96
N ILE A 555 -21.96 -2.57 28.13
CA ILE A 555 -20.97 -1.99 27.23
C ILE A 555 -20.03 -3.10 26.75
N SER A 556 -19.91 -3.28 25.44
CA SER A 556 -19.13 -4.37 24.82
C SER A 556 -18.10 -3.81 23.82
N LEU A 557 -16.81 -4.08 24.07
CA LEU A 557 -15.68 -3.63 23.25
C LEU A 557 -15.08 -4.80 22.48
N PHE A 558 -14.90 -4.65 21.16
CA PHE A 558 -14.29 -5.65 20.29
C PHE A 558 -13.04 -5.10 19.60
N TYR A 559 -11.94 -5.86 19.55
CA TYR A 559 -10.61 -5.37 19.15
C TYR A 559 -10.05 -6.07 17.90
N PHE A 560 -10.02 -5.37 16.76
CA PHE A 560 -9.51 -5.93 15.49
C PHE A 560 -8.10 -6.51 15.60
N GLN A 561 -7.80 -7.53 14.79
CA GLN A 561 -6.46 -8.11 14.71
C GLN A 561 -5.46 -7.05 14.17
N PRO A 562 -4.32 -6.79 14.85
CA PRO A 562 -3.34 -5.79 14.44
C PRO A 562 -2.90 -5.91 12.98
N GLY A 563 -2.82 -4.78 12.27
CA GLY A 563 -2.49 -4.72 10.84
C GLY A 563 -3.63 -5.14 9.90
N HIS A 564 -4.83 -5.46 10.41
CA HIS A 564 -6.01 -5.81 9.63
C HIS A 564 -7.28 -5.06 10.07
N SER A 565 -7.11 -3.86 10.62
CA SER A 565 -8.19 -2.93 10.89
C SER A 565 -8.68 -2.27 9.60
N PHE A 566 -9.98 -2.42 9.34
CA PHE A 566 -10.69 -1.69 8.28
C PHE A 566 -12.16 -1.52 8.72
N MET A 567 -12.47 -0.32 9.21
CA MET A 567 -13.70 -0.02 9.93
C MET A 567 -14.46 1.19 9.35
N SER A 568 -15.64 1.51 9.89
CA SER A 568 -16.42 2.66 9.40
C SER A 568 -15.77 4.00 9.74
N ALA A 569 -14.93 4.07 10.78
CA ALA A 569 -14.12 5.25 11.10
C ALA A 569 -13.12 5.61 9.99
N ASP A 570 -12.39 4.65 9.39
CA ASP A 570 -11.47 4.90 8.27
C ASP A 570 -12.16 5.62 7.09
N HIS A 571 -13.34 5.12 6.74
CA HIS A 571 -14.15 5.67 5.66
C HIS A 571 -14.66 7.08 6.00
N PHE A 572 -15.00 7.36 7.25
CA PHE A 572 -15.35 8.70 7.71
C PHE A 572 -14.13 9.65 7.72
N HIS A 573 -12.98 9.19 8.19
CA HIS A 573 -11.71 9.92 8.14
C HIS A 573 -11.33 10.30 6.70
N HIS A 574 -11.56 9.40 5.74
CA HIS A 574 -11.42 9.70 4.31
C HIS A 574 -12.40 10.80 3.84
N GLN A 575 -13.66 10.78 4.26
CA GLN A 575 -14.63 11.83 3.93
C GLN A 575 -14.25 13.19 4.53
N VAL A 576 -13.74 13.22 5.77
CA VAL A 576 -13.21 14.44 6.40
C VAL A 576 -12.01 14.98 5.62
N GLU A 577 -11.13 14.12 5.11
CA GLU A 577 -10.04 14.55 4.22
C GLU A 577 -10.51 15.10 2.88
N LEU A 578 -11.58 14.55 2.30
CA LEU A 578 -12.19 15.10 1.08
C LEU A 578 -12.85 16.46 1.34
N ALA A 579 -13.51 16.64 2.49
CA ALA A 579 -14.04 17.92 2.93
C ALA A 579 -12.91 18.97 3.10
N MET A 580 -11.80 18.61 3.76
CA MET A 580 -10.65 19.51 3.92
C MET A 580 -10.08 19.95 2.56
N LYS A 581 -9.92 19.02 1.62
CA LYS A 581 -9.44 19.32 0.26
C LYS A 581 -10.40 20.20 -0.52
N LYS A 582 -11.72 20.01 -0.36
CA LYS A 582 -12.76 20.83 -1.00
C LYS A 582 -12.80 22.25 -0.44
N MET A 583 -12.59 22.43 0.86
CA MET A 583 -12.51 23.74 1.51
C MET A 583 -11.18 24.46 1.19
N GLY A 584 -10.11 23.70 0.97
CA GLY A 584 -8.83 24.16 0.44
C GLY A 584 -7.95 24.90 1.46
N LYS A 585 -8.46 25.98 2.06
CA LYS A 585 -7.79 26.74 3.12
C LYS A 585 -8.60 26.68 4.41
N ILE A 586 -7.95 26.30 5.50
CA ILE A 586 -8.51 26.20 6.85
C ILE A 586 -7.61 27.07 7.74
N TYR A 587 -8.04 28.30 8.02
CA TYR A 587 -7.20 29.32 8.64
C TYR A 587 -7.21 29.25 10.16
N ASP A 588 -8.30 28.80 10.78
CA ASP A 588 -8.43 28.64 12.23
C ASP A 588 -9.16 27.33 12.60
N TYR A 589 -9.44 27.15 13.89
CA TYR A 589 -10.17 25.97 14.38
C TYR A 589 -11.67 25.97 14.06
N SER A 590 -12.26 27.14 13.77
CA SER A 590 -13.67 27.27 13.36
C SER A 590 -13.86 26.86 11.89
N ASP A 591 -12.91 27.16 11.00
CA ASP A 591 -12.86 26.57 9.65
C ASP A 591 -12.77 25.02 9.74
N PHE A 592 -12.01 24.49 10.70
CA PHE A 592 -11.82 23.04 10.89
C PHE A 592 -13.10 22.35 11.41
N GLU A 593 -13.76 22.93 12.41
CA GLU A 593 -15.07 22.47 12.89
C GLU A 593 -16.12 22.50 11.75
N GLN A 594 -16.18 23.58 10.98
CA GLN A 594 -17.08 23.70 9.83
C GLN A 594 -16.77 22.64 8.75
N CYS A 595 -15.48 22.37 8.50
CA CYS A 595 -15.05 21.32 7.59
C CYS A 595 -15.57 19.94 8.02
N ILE A 596 -15.41 19.56 9.29
CA ILE A 596 -15.89 18.28 9.82
C ILE A 596 -17.43 18.19 9.76
N LYS A 597 -18.14 19.25 10.13
CA LYS A 597 -19.60 19.32 9.99
C LYS A 597 -20.07 19.21 8.53
N SER A 598 -19.23 19.54 7.54
CA SER A 598 -19.53 19.39 6.11
C SER A 598 -19.23 18.00 5.54
N ALA A 599 -18.50 17.15 6.27
CA ALA A 599 -18.27 15.75 5.89
C ALA A 599 -19.59 14.95 5.89
N ASN A 600 -19.59 13.73 5.32
CA ASN A 600 -20.77 12.88 5.17
C ASN A 600 -22.04 13.60 4.64
N LYS A 601 -21.85 14.56 3.72
CA LYS A 601 -22.91 15.44 3.17
C LYS A 601 -23.66 16.29 4.23
N GLY A 602 -23.03 16.64 5.35
CA GLY A 602 -23.67 17.35 6.47
C GLY A 602 -24.29 16.43 7.52
N PHE A 603 -24.23 15.11 7.35
CA PHE A 603 -24.79 14.13 8.27
C PHE A 603 -23.73 13.68 9.29
N VAL A 604 -23.35 14.61 10.17
CA VAL A 604 -22.31 14.46 11.22
C VAL A 604 -22.76 15.25 12.45
N ASP A 605 -22.58 14.70 13.64
CA ASP A 605 -22.59 15.49 14.89
C ASP A 605 -21.17 15.75 15.36
N THR A 606 -20.92 16.90 16.00
CA THR A 606 -19.57 17.33 16.34
C THR A 606 -19.52 17.93 17.74
N LYS A 607 -18.69 17.35 18.60
CA LYS A 607 -18.43 17.81 19.98
C LYS A 607 -17.04 18.43 20.03
N VAL A 608 -16.99 19.75 20.13
CA VAL A 608 -15.75 20.47 20.50
C VAL A 608 -15.50 20.25 21.99
N MET A 609 -14.36 19.64 22.34
CA MET A 609 -13.94 19.47 23.72
C MET A 609 -13.23 20.73 24.20
N ARG A 610 -13.68 21.25 25.34
CA ARG A 610 -13.08 22.35 26.09
C ARG A 610 -12.23 21.80 27.23
N VAL A 611 -11.50 22.66 27.93
CA VAL A 611 -10.71 22.29 29.14
C VAL A 611 -11.59 21.55 30.16
N GLU A 612 -12.81 22.07 30.39
CA GLU A 612 -13.85 21.49 31.26
C GLU A 612 -14.40 20.12 30.83
N ASP A 613 -14.14 19.66 29.60
CA ASP A 613 -14.53 18.32 29.14
C ASP A 613 -13.46 17.24 29.42
N PHE A 614 -12.27 17.61 29.90
CA PHE A 614 -11.18 16.69 30.21
C PHE A 614 -11.05 16.41 31.72
N PHE A 615 -10.71 15.17 32.06
CA PHE A 615 -10.62 14.71 33.45
C PHE A 615 -9.36 13.86 33.69
N ASP A 616 -8.80 13.93 34.90
CA ASP A 616 -7.67 13.11 35.36
C ASP A 616 -8.13 11.70 35.75
N PHE A 617 -8.56 10.91 34.77
CA PHE A 617 -8.83 9.48 34.94
C PHE A 617 -7.55 8.73 35.35
N LYS A 618 -7.71 7.74 36.24
CA LYS A 618 -6.61 6.99 36.86
C LYS A 618 -6.86 5.49 36.77
N SER A 619 -5.78 4.72 36.78
CA SER A 619 -5.90 3.26 36.85
C SER A 619 -6.05 2.76 38.29
N GLU A 620 -7.18 2.13 38.55
CA GLU A 620 -7.43 1.41 39.81
C GLU A 620 -7.05 -0.08 39.73
N CYS A 621 -6.14 -0.42 38.82
CA CYS A 621 -5.59 -1.77 38.67
C CYS A 621 -4.70 -2.21 39.85
N SER A 622 -4.83 -3.49 40.21
CA SER A 622 -4.06 -4.18 41.23
C SER A 622 -3.11 -5.19 40.59
N VAL A 623 -1.85 -4.78 40.42
CA VAL A 623 -0.75 -5.66 39.94
C VAL A 623 -0.64 -6.92 40.80
N TYR A 624 -0.93 -6.84 42.10
CA TYR A 624 -0.96 -7.99 43.01
C TYR A 624 -2.05 -9.02 42.64
N LYS A 625 -3.26 -8.58 42.27
CA LYS A 625 -4.32 -9.49 41.79
C LYS A 625 -3.91 -10.14 40.46
N LEU A 626 -3.41 -9.36 39.51
CA LEU A 626 -2.98 -9.86 38.19
C LEU A 626 -1.86 -10.90 38.31
N ASN A 627 -0.88 -10.68 39.21
CA ASN A 627 0.23 -11.61 39.43
C ASN A 627 -0.15 -12.85 40.27
N LYS A 628 -1.35 -12.88 40.88
CA LYS A 628 -1.87 -14.05 41.61
C LYS A 628 -2.72 -15.00 40.76
N LYS A 629 -3.12 -14.61 39.55
CA LYS A 629 -3.85 -15.51 38.64
C LYS A 629 -2.89 -16.56 38.06
N LEU A 630 -3.24 -17.84 38.21
CA LEU A 630 -2.50 -18.98 37.63
C LEU A 630 -2.31 -18.84 36.11
N VAL A 631 -3.31 -18.33 35.42
CA VAL A 631 -3.23 -17.86 34.04
C VAL A 631 -3.54 -16.36 34.05
N ARG A 632 -2.52 -15.53 33.84
CA ARG A 632 -2.67 -14.08 33.72
C ARG A 632 -3.05 -13.73 32.27
N PRO A 633 -4.22 -13.15 32.00
CA PRO A 633 -4.55 -12.68 30.65
C PRO A 633 -3.64 -11.51 30.28
N MET A 634 -3.01 -11.60 29.10
CA MET A 634 -2.33 -10.46 28.48
C MET A 634 -3.36 -9.58 27.79
N LEU A 635 -3.30 -8.25 27.98
CA LEU A 635 -4.27 -7.34 27.36
C LEU A 635 -4.31 -7.49 25.83
N ASN A 636 -3.15 -7.65 25.18
CA ASN A 636 -3.05 -7.79 23.73
C ASN A 636 -3.88 -8.96 23.17
N ASP A 637 -3.99 -10.07 23.92
CA ASP A 637 -4.73 -11.28 23.50
C ASP A 637 -6.25 -11.21 23.68
N ILE A 638 -6.75 -10.28 24.49
CA ILE A 638 -8.19 -10.12 24.71
C ILE A 638 -8.84 -9.53 23.46
N VAL A 639 -9.77 -10.23 22.81
CA VAL A 639 -10.45 -9.73 21.60
C VAL A 639 -11.82 -9.12 21.88
N HIS A 640 -12.41 -9.44 23.03
CA HIS A 640 -13.70 -8.92 23.49
C HIS A 640 -13.61 -8.59 24.99
N ILE A 641 -14.07 -7.40 25.39
CA ILE A 641 -14.27 -6.98 26.78
C ILE A 641 -15.73 -6.57 26.98
N LYS A 642 -16.37 -7.05 28.04
CA LYS A 642 -17.75 -6.73 28.39
C LYS A 642 -17.82 -6.13 29.79
N ALA A 643 -18.54 -5.03 29.93
CA ALA A 643 -18.99 -4.47 31.19
C ALA A 643 -20.51 -4.67 31.32
N GLU A 644 -21.00 -4.97 32.52
CA GLU A 644 -22.43 -5.02 32.83
C GLU A 644 -22.72 -4.19 34.09
N ARG A 645 -23.87 -3.50 34.09
CA ARG A 645 -24.30 -2.66 35.21
C ARG A 645 -24.54 -3.51 36.47
N GLY A 646 -24.00 -3.05 37.59
CA GLY A 646 -24.05 -3.72 38.89
C GLY A 646 -22.81 -4.56 39.21
N LEU A 647 -21.90 -4.76 38.25
CA LEU A 647 -20.65 -5.52 38.47
C LEU A 647 -19.47 -4.58 38.77
N ASP A 648 -18.62 -4.98 39.72
CA ASP A 648 -17.38 -4.31 40.09
C ASP A 648 -16.14 -4.87 39.35
N TYR A 649 -16.36 -5.75 38.37
CA TYR A 649 -15.37 -6.36 37.51
C TYR A 649 -15.78 -6.28 36.03
N LEU A 650 -14.81 -6.48 35.14
CA LEU A 650 -15.07 -6.66 33.71
C LEU A 650 -15.09 -8.15 33.36
N MET A 651 -15.70 -8.48 32.23
CA MET A 651 -15.64 -9.80 31.59
C MET A 651 -14.83 -9.72 30.29
N TYR A 652 -14.23 -10.83 29.85
CA TYR A 652 -13.42 -10.86 28.64
C TYR A 652 -13.42 -12.20 27.91
N SER A 653 -13.07 -12.18 26.62
CA SER A 653 -12.67 -13.37 25.86
C SER A 653 -11.41 -13.10 25.05
N THR A 654 -10.59 -14.15 24.85
CA THR A 654 -9.46 -14.19 23.91
C THR A 654 -9.85 -14.82 22.57
N THR A 655 -11.11 -15.23 22.41
CA THR A 655 -11.71 -15.78 21.18
C THR A 655 -12.92 -14.94 20.75
N TYR A 656 -13.22 -15.00 19.45
CA TYR A 656 -14.43 -14.40 18.86
C TYR A 656 -15.62 -15.36 18.79
N ASP A 657 -15.45 -16.57 19.33
CA ASP A 657 -16.45 -17.60 19.40
C ASP A 657 -17.52 -17.25 20.44
N ASP A 658 -18.79 -17.15 20.01
CA ASP A 658 -19.93 -16.86 20.87
C ASP A 658 -20.30 -18.03 21.81
N TYR A 659 -19.80 -19.25 21.55
CA TYR A 659 -19.97 -20.41 22.44
C TYR A 659 -18.92 -20.47 23.55
N SER A 660 -17.83 -19.71 23.43
CA SER A 660 -16.77 -19.61 24.46
C SER A 660 -17.25 -18.75 25.63
N PRO A 661 -17.32 -19.27 26.87
CA PRO A 661 -17.80 -18.51 28.01
C PRO A 661 -16.85 -17.37 28.37
N LEU A 662 -17.42 -16.18 28.64
CA LEU A 662 -16.69 -15.01 29.12
C LEU A 662 -16.00 -15.29 30.46
N GLN A 663 -14.74 -14.88 30.57
CA GLN A 663 -13.91 -15.03 31.75
C GLN A 663 -13.95 -13.77 32.62
N GLN A 664 -13.80 -13.92 33.95
CA GLN A 664 -13.86 -12.80 34.88
C GLN A 664 -12.52 -12.03 34.97
N LEU A 665 -12.51 -10.76 34.59
CA LEU A 665 -11.41 -9.82 34.80
C LEU A 665 -11.66 -9.02 36.09
N ASP A 666 -11.47 -9.67 37.24
CA ASP A 666 -11.15 -8.93 38.47
C ASP A 666 -9.73 -8.37 38.35
N PHE A 667 -9.63 -7.04 38.33
CA PHE A 667 -8.37 -6.29 38.33
C PHE A 667 -8.33 -5.15 39.35
N LEU A 668 -9.45 -4.76 39.99
CA LEU A 668 -9.50 -3.56 40.83
C LEU A 668 -8.83 -3.75 42.21
N LYS A 669 -8.19 -2.69 42.72
CA LYS A 669 -7.62 -2.64 44.08
C LYS A 669 -8.71 -2.84 45.14
N GLN A 670 -8.39 -3.56 46.21
CA GLN A 670 -9.34 -3.86 47.30
C GLN A 670 -9.78 -2.60 48.08
N SER A 671 -9.01 -1.52 48.02
CA SER A 671 -9.40 -0.19 48.51
C SER A 671 -10.58 0.38 47.72
N THR A 672 -10.52 0.26 46.41
CA THR A 672 -11.49 0.79 45.44
C THR A 672 -12.80 0.02 45.54
N LEU A 673 -12.74 -1.31 45.66
CA LEU A 673 -13.93 -2.14 45.93
C LEU A 673 -14.63 -1.81 47.27
N LYS A 674 -13.93 -1.21 48.24
CA LYS A 674 -14.50 -0.80 49.54
C LYS A 674 -14.98 0.66 49.58
N LYS A 675 -14.50 1.51 48.69
CA LYS A 675 -14.78 2.96 48.66
C LYS A 675 -15.65 3.40 47.47
N GLY A 676 -15.77 2.57 46.44
CA GLY A 676 -16.09 3.00 45.09
C GLY A 676 -14.84 3.47 44.32
N ILE A 677 -15.02 3.73 43.02
CA ILE A 677 -14.03 4.45 42.20
C ILE A 677 -14.19 5.94 42.51
N GLU A 678 -13.11 6.62 42.89
CA GLU A 678 -13.12 8.06 43.16
C GLU A 678 -13.37 8.82 41.85
N GLN A 679 -14.30 9.80 41.85
CA GLN A 679 -14.59 10.61 40.67
C GLN A 679 -13.31 11.38 40.24
N PRO A 680 -12.96 11.41 38.95
CA PRO A 680 -11.73 12.03 38.47
C PRO A 680 -11.80 13.56 38.61
N LEU A 681 -10.65 14.19 38.79
CA LEU A 681 -10.58 15.65 38.85
C LEU A 681 -10.79 16.23 37.45
N GLN A 682 -11.73 17.15 37.32
CA GLN A 682 -11.92 17.93 36.09
C GLN A 682 -10.71 18.85 35.88
N LYS A 683 -10.16 18.89 34.66
CA LYS A 683 -9.04 19.77 34.33
C LYS A 683 -9.54 21.21 34.27
N VAL A 684 -8.78 22.13 34.89
CA VAL A 684 -9.19 23.56 35.07
C VAL A 684 -8.37 24.55 34.25
N SER A 685 -7.27 24.11 33.63
CA SER A 685 -6.37 24.95 32.84
C SER A 685 -5.99 24.28 31.50
N PRO A 686 -5.91 25.04 30.39
CA PRO A 686 -5.43 24.51 29.11
C PRO A 686 -3.95 24.14 29.16
N ARG A 687 -3.55 23.08 28.43
CA ARG A 687 -2.14 22.67 28.26
C ARG A 687 -1.28 23.79 27.66
N GLY A 688 -1.82 24.50 26.66
CA GLY A 688 -1.11 25.48 25.86
C GLY A 688 -0.02 24.87 24.95
N ILE A 689 0.69 25.75 24.26
CA ILE A 689 1.91 25.44 23.50
C ILE A 689 3.08 26.32 23.96
N HIS A 690 4.31 25.89 23.69
CA HIS A 690 5.50 26.68 23.97
C HIS A 690 5.44 28.07 23.27
N PRO A 691 5.77 29.19 23.95
CA PRO A 691 5.62 30.54 23.38
C PRO A 691 6.30 30.76 22.02
N SER A 692 7.47 30.14 21.77
CA SER A 692 8.18 30.26 20.49
C SER A 692 7.39 29.68 19.30
N LYS A 693 6.59 28.63 19.53
CA LYS A 693 5.72 28.01 18.52
C LYS A 693 4.57 28.97 18.13
N LYS A 694 3.91 29.57 19.13
CA LYS A 694 2.91 30.63 18.93
C LYS A 694 3.52 31.83 18.19
N GLN A 695 4.70 32.30 18.62
CA GLN A 695 5.36 33.45 17.99
C GLN A 695 5.71 33.19 16.52
N SER A 696 6.18 31.99 16.19
CA SER A 696 6.45 31.57 14.81
C SER A 696 5.18 31.61 13.93
N ILE A 697 4.07 31.06 14.43
CA ILE A 697 2.76 31.13 13.75
C ILE A 697 2.29 32.59 13.57
N ILE A 698 2.44 33.42 14.60
CA ILE A 698 2.05 34.85 14.56
C ILE A 698 2.89 35.64 13.54
N GLN A 699 4.21 35.41 13.48
CA GLN A 699 5.09 36.14 12.56
C GLN A 699 4.98 35.65 11.12
N VAL A 700 4.85 34.34 10.90
CA VAL A 700 5.01 33.72 9.57
C VAL A 700 3.68 33.39 8.88
N LEU A 701 2.64 33.02 9.64
CA LEU A 701 1.36 32.55 9.08
C LEU A 701 0.21 33.55 9.21
N LEU A 702 0.14 34.27 10.34
CA LEU A 702 -0.92 35.26 10.60
C LEU A 702 -1.06 36.34 9.50
N PRO A 703 0.02 36.85 8.87
CA PRO A 703 -0.11 37.81 7.77
C PRO A 703 -0.86 37.26 6.56
N LEU A 704 -0.82 35.94 6.34
CA LEU A 704 -1.44 35.23 5.22
C LEU A 704 -2.93 34.89 5.47
N MET A 705 -3.45 35.20 6.66
CA MET A 705 -4.83 34.90 7.07
C MET A 705 -5.76 36.13 6.92
N PRO A 706 -7.04 35.94 6.57
CA PRO A 706 -8.09 36.96 6.72
C PRO A 706 -8.17 37.50 8.15
N GLN A 707 -8.45 38.80 8.32
CA GLN A 707 -8.38 39.47 9.64
C GLN A 707 -9.27 38.81 10.70
N ASN A 708 -10.49 38.41 10.34
CA ASN A 708 -11.44 37.72 11.22
C ASN A 708 -10.92 36.37 11.75
N ARG A 709 -10.04 35.69 10.98
CA ARG A 709 -9.42 34.40 11.37
C ARG A 709 -8.18 34.55 12.26
N ARG A 710 -7.67 35.78 12.45
CA ARG A 710 -6.44 36.03 13.22
C ARG A 710 -6.63 35.92 14.73
N LYS A 711 -7.83 36.25 15.25
CA LYS A 711 -8.09 36.32 16.70
C LYS A 711 -7.78 35.01 17.42
N PHE A 712 -8.20 33.87 16.87
CA PHE A 712 -7.92 32.54 17.41
C PHE A 712 -6.42 32.32 17.72
N TRP A 713 -5.52 32.78 16.84
CA TRP A 713 -4.07 32.61 17.00
C TRP A 713 -3.45 33.62 17.97
N LEU A 714 -4.03 34.80 18.11
CA LEU A 714 -3.61 35.81 19.09
C LEU A 714 -4.02 35.39 20.51
N ASP A 715 -5.22 34.84 20.66
CA ASP A 715 -5.80 34.39 21.93
C ASP A 715 -5.30 32.97 22.33
N PHE A 716 -4.61 32.25 21.44
CA PHE A 716 -4.21 30.85 21.65
C PHE A 716 -3.37 30.64 22.93
N PRO A 717 -3.68 29.64 23.78
CA PRO A 717 -3.03 29.47 25.08
C PRO A 717 -1.55 29.05 24.95
N THR A 718 -0.71 29.56 25.87
CA THR A 718 0.73 29.25 25.93
C THR A 718 1.16 28.83 27.32
N SER A 719 2.13 27.92 27.39
CA SER A 719 2.85 27.56 28.62
C SER A 719 4.32 27.29 28.29
N GLU A 720 5.23 27.77 29.14
CA GLU A 720 6.67 27.49 29.02
C GLU A 720 7.01 26.03 29.35
N THR A 721 6.17 25.35 30.13
CA THR A 721 6.34 23.92 30.47
C THR A 721 5.65 22.97 29.48
N ALA A 722 4.93 23.50 28.49
CA ALA A 722 4.30 22.69 27.46
C ALA A 722 5.31 22.33 26.36
N ASN A 723 5.83 21.10 26.43
CA ASN A 723 6.64 20.53 25.35
C ASN A 723 5.88 20.59 24.01
N ASP A 724 6.62 20.55 22.91
CA ASP A 724 6.02 20.48 21.59
C ASP A 724 5.55 19.05 21.28
N LEU A 725 4.28 18.86 20.89
CA LEU A 725 3.77 17.54 20.47
C LEU A 725 4.42 16.99 19.18
N TYR A 726 5.24 17.80 18.50
CA TYR A 726 6.14 17.36 17.43
C TYR A 726 7.39 16.64 17.96
N GLU A 727 7.75 16.88 19.23
CA GLU A 727 8.99 16.45 19.88
C GLU A 727 8.76 15.50 21.05
N GLU A 728 7.55 15.44 21.62
CA GLU A 728 7.21 14.47 22.68
C GLU A 728 7.48 13.02 22.22
N GLY A 729 8.53 12.46 22.82
CA GLY A 729 8.93 11.06 22.78
C GLY A 729 8.16 10.20 23.78
N ASP A 730 6.83 10.31 23.78
CA ASP A 730 5.95 9.27 24.31
C ASP A 730 6.07 7.98 23.45
#